data_AF-A0A949CKE3-F1
#
_entry.id   AF-A0A949CKE3-F1
#
_cell.length_a   1.000
_cell.length_b   1.000
_cell.length_c   1.000
_cell.angle_alpha   90.00
_cell.angle_beta   90.00
_cell.angle_gamma   90.00
#
_symmetry.space_group_name_H-M   'P 1'
#
loop_
_entity.id
_entity.type
_entity.pdbx_description
1 polymer ?
#
loop_
_entity_poly.entity_id
_entity_poly.type
_entity_poly.pdbx_seq_one_letter_code
_entity_poly.pdbx_strand_id
1 'polypeptide(L)'
;FVDNNLNSFQDASELGIPNVSLELFKLENGVYLSTGHRTTTDASGDYEFGLALGLKPGTYRIVESQPVDYFSVASIPGRLNGNSSLGETVAGNPDMLTAIRVPLGDSHGTSLDFAEAEPASVSGFVYNDLNNDGSRDSGEAGIGDVEVQIVSIESISGTINRTRRTKADGSYSFEGLPPGKYRILETVQPTDYLDGKDTPGTVGGQVRGVSNSNDLLTDIRLDGGEDGVDYNFGEILPSSIAGMVYEDTDRDCVRDPLEPALEGVLIELLDANGTVVATTRTDEKGEYRFTKLTPGIYAIRETQPAGYLQGGQVAGSAGGDATLTDLITAISLGQGTNATDYDFCELRPASLSGNVFADLNEDCIFDPDEMAIEGVRIELLNSDGNIIAHTFTDSFGNYLFENLQPGLYSIRETQPTGYFQGGQMAPSGTGLTDQVDLIREIELASGQQLTQLDFCEVPPATISGFVFQDGEPILTPDGNPPNPLLGVRDGIRDSSDLPIQNVVLELRTRTGQRIPSRNALPGIYESDTLLVTTDENGYYEFRGLRPGAYHIYQVQPTGYFDGRDTAGSSFGSFAINTDDVPDQSQLNMIELLSVESATNPGSDAILMIHLMPGNHAQDNNFSEIVVLETPREKPPITPVPPIEFPKPIVEPPPATGFVTLPFERFLVI
;
A
#
# COMPACT_ATOMS: atom_id res chain seq x y z
N PHE A 1 -37.22 67.01 37.77
CA PHE A 1 -36.41 66.22 38.73
C PHE A 1 -35.79 65.05 37.98
N VAL A 2 -34.76 64.42 38.55
CA VAL A 2 -34.07 63.29 37.92
C VAL A 2 -34.87 62.01 38.14
N ASP A 3 -35.61 61.56 37.11
CA ASP A 3 -36.38 60.31 37.05
C ASP A 3 -35.59 59.26 36.26
N ASN A 4 -34.52 58.74 36.87
CA ASN A 4 -33.69 57.74 36.21
C ASN A 4 -34.41 56.39 36.08
N ASN A 5 -35.40 56.10 36.94
CA ASN A 5 -36.11 54.82 36.92
C ASN A 5 -37.34 54.80 35.97
N LEU A 6 -37.65 55.95 35.35
CA LEU A 6 -38.69 56.18 34.35
C LEU A 6 -40.12 55.93 34.86
N ASN A 7 -40.37 56.13 36.15
CA ASN A 7 -41.69 55.88 36.75
C ASN A 7 -42.64 57.09 36.72
N SER A 8 -42.12 58.27 36.34
CA SER A 8 -42.85 59.55 36.31
C SER A 8 -43.42 59.97 37.67
N PHE A 9 -42.67 59.70 38.75
CA PHE A 9 -43.00 60.03 40.13
C PHE A 9 -41.72 60.32 40.92
N GLN A 10 -41.59 61.53 41.48
CA GLN A 10 -40.39 61.90 42.23
C GLN A 10 -40.22 61.06 43.50
N ASP A 11 -39.29 60.11 43.46
CA ASP A 11 -38.92 59.29 44.61
C ASP A 11 -38.04 60.07 45.61
N ALA A 12 -37.97 59.61 46.86
CA ALA A 12 -37.24 60.31 47.92
C ALA A 12 -35.71 60.40 47.70
N SER A 13 -35.17 59.62 46.76
CA SER A 13 -33.78 59.65 46.31
C SER A 13 -33.55 60.54 45.09
N GLU A 14 -34.61 61.03 44.45
CA GLU A 14 -34.53 61.73 43.16
C GLU A 14 -34.38 63.23 43.33
N LEU A 15 -33.28 63.75 42.80
CA LEU A 15 -32.88 65.13 43.00
C LEU A 15 -33.62 66.08 42.06
N GLY A 16 -33.92 67.28 42.55
CA GLY A 16 -34.32 68.38 41.69
C GLY A 16 -33.19 68.84 40.79
N ILE A 17 -33.54 69.30 39.59
CA ILE A 17 -32.57 69.83 38.62
C ILE A 17 -32.61 71.36 38.73
N PRO A 18 -31.49 72.03 39.08
CA PRO A 18 -31.49 73.48 39.31
C PRO A 18 -31.28 74.30 38.03
N ASN A 19 -31.76 75.54 38.04
CA ASN A 19 -31.64 76.53 36.96
C ASN A 19 -32.36 76.18 35.65
N VAL A 20 -33.29 75.22 35.66
CA VAL A 20 -34.11 74.87 34.50
C VAL A 20 -35.12 75.98 34.23
N SER A 21 -35.20 76.46 32.99
CA SER A 21 -36.02 77.61 32.60
C SER A 21 -37.43 77.20 32.19
N LEU A 22 -38.45 77.76 32.85
CA LEU A 22 -39.86 77.56 32.49
C LEU A 22 -40.51 78.87 32.02
N GLU A 23 -41.41 78.79 31.03
CA GLU A 23 -42.19 79.91 30.51
C GLU A 23 -43.71 79.66 30.60
N LEU A 24 -44.45 80.69 31.03
CA LEU A 24 -45.89 80.66 31.17
C LEU A 24 -46.59 81.24 29.93
N PHE A 25 -47.54 80.49 29.38
CA PHE A 25 -48.40 80.87 28.26
C PHE A 25 -49.87 80.89 28.70
N LYS A 26 -50.68 81.74 28.06
CA LYS A 26 -52.11 81.87 28.34
C LYS A 26 -52.94 81.64 27.08
N LEU A 27 -54.04 80.90 27.22
CA LEU A 27 -54.97 80.62 26.13
C LEU A 27 -55.85 81.85 25.84
N GLU A 28 -55.72 82.44 24.66
CA GLU A 28 -56.55 83.53 24.18
C GLU A 28 -57.04 83.23 22.76
N ASN A 29 -58.36 83.36 22.51
CA ASN A 29 -59.00 83.07 21.22
C ASN A 29 -58.66 81.68 20.62
N GLY A 30 -58.39 80.68 21.47
CA GLY A 30 -58.04 79.31 21.06
C GLY A 30 -56.55 79.07 20.79
N VAL A 31 -55.68 80.07 21.00
CA VAL A 31 -54.22 79.95 20.81
C VAL A 31 -53.50 80.30 22.12
N TYR A 32 -52.45 79.55 22.47
CA TYR A 32 -51.59 79.90 23.60
C TYR A 32 -50.62 81.01 23.19
N LEU A 33 -50.72 82.17 23.85
CA LEU A 33 -49.81 83.30 23.69
C LEU A 33 -48.85 83.36 24.88
N SER A 34 -47.58 83.72 24.65
CA SER A 34 -46.62 83.92 25.75
C SER A 34 -47.10 85.06 26.64
N THR A 35 -46.98 84.87 27.96
CA THR A 35 -47.22 85.95 28.93
C THR A 35 -45.99 86.85 29.13
N GLY A 36 -44.82 86.44 28.60
CA GLY A 36 -43.52 87.02 28.92
C GLY A 36 -42.98 86.65 30.30
N HIS A 37 -43.73 85.91 31.13
CA HIS A 37 -43.27 85.45 32.43
C HIS A 37 -42.43 84.18 32.29
N ARG A 38 -41.20 84.25 32.82
CA ARG A 38 -40.29 83.12 32.98
C ARG A 38 -39.90 82.96 34.45
N THR A 39 -39.55 81.75 34.83
CA THR A 39 -38.98 81.42 36.13
C THR A 39 -37.90 80.34 35.95
N THR A 40 -37.10 80.09 36.97
CA THR A 40 -36.09 79.03 36.97
C THR A 40 -36.21 78.18 38.22
N THR A 41 -35.96 76.88 38.11
CA THR A 41 -35.91 75.98 39.27
C THR A 41 -34.77 76.36 40.23
N ASP A 42 -35.00 76.16 41.52
CA ASP A 42 -34.01 76.37 42.57
C ASP A 42 -33.11 75.13 42.80
N ALA A 43 -32.31 75.14 43.87
CA ALA A 43 -31.41 74.03 44.22
C ALA A 43 -32.14 72.70 44.54
N SER A 44 -33.43 72.75 44.83
CA SER A 44 -34.31 71.60 45.12
C SER A 44 -35.13 71.18 43.91
N GLY A 45 -35.01 71.88 42.77
CA GLY A 45 -35.84 71.70 41.59
C GLY A 45 -37.18 72.45 41.64
N ASP A 46 -37.45 73.20 42.71
CA ASP A 46 -38.74 73.89 42.89
C ASP A 46 -38.83 75.16 42.05
N TYR A 47 -40.01 75.46 41.50
CA TYR A 47 -40.28 76.71 40.77
C TYR A 47 -41.63 77.33 41.15
N GLU A 48 -41.76 78.65 41.00
CA GLU A 48 -43.00 79.37 41.25
C GLU A 48 -43.32 80.39 40.14
N PHE A 49 -44.59 80.41 39.70
CA PHE A 49 -45.20 81.55 38.99
C PHE A 49 -46.07 82.34 39.98
N GLY A 50 -45.42 83.01 40.93
CA GLY A 50 -46.04 83.47 42.16
C GLY A 50 -47.01 84.65 42.07
N LEU A 51 -47.65 84.95 43.21
CA LEU A 51 -48.74 85.94 43.35
C LEU A 51 -48.40 87.34 42.80
N ALA A 52 -47.12 87.72 42.81
CA ALA A 52 -46.65 89.00 42.27
C ALA A 52 -46.91 89.19 40.77
N LEU A 53 -47.15 88.10 40.01
CA LEU A 53 -47.48 88.16 38.59
C LEU A 53 -48.93 88.60 38.32
N GLY A 54 -49.83 88.55 39.32
CA GLY A 54 -51.22 89.00 39.18
C GLY A 54 -52.00 88.25 38.09
N LEU A 55 -51.78 86.92 37.98
CA LEU A 55 -52.38 86.09 36.95
C LEU A 55 -53.92 86.22 36.95
N LYS A 56 -54.49 86.56 35.79
CA LYS A 56 -55.94 86.69 35.62
C LYS A 56 -56.56 85.29 35.47
N PRO A 57 -57.82 85.08 35.90
CA PRO A 57 -58.50 83.82 35.65
C PRO A 57 -58.48 83.42 34.17
N GLY A 58 -58.22 82.15 33.88
CA GLY A 58 -58.04 81.65 32.52
C GLY A 58 -57.42 80.27 32.46
N THR A 59 -57.14 79.81 31.25
CA THR A 59 -56.42 78.57 30.98
C THR A 59 -54.98 78.89 30.59
N TYR A 60 -54.04 78.20 31.20
CA TYR A 60 -52.60 78.41 31.07
C TYR A 60 -51.89 77.15 30.59
N ARG A 61 -50.64 77.33 30.19
CA ARG A 61 -49.69 76.33 29.73
C ARG A 61 -48.33 76.68 30.32
N ILE A 62 -47.59 75.69 30.80
CA ILE A 62 -46.19 75.82 31.20
C ILE A 62 -45.36 75.06 30.18
N VAL A 63 -44.26 75.65 29.75
CA VAL A 63 -43.27 75.03 28.86
C VAL A 63 -41.93 75.08 29.56
N GLU A 64 -41.34 73.91 29.79
CA GLU A 64 -39.97 73.78 30.21
C GLU A 64 -39.02 73.97 29.02
N SER A 65 -37.81 74.45 29.30
CA SER A 65 -36.71 74.50 28.33
C SER A 65 -35.80 73.32 28.65
N GLN A 66 -35.77 72.30 27.79
CA GLN A 66 -35.01 71.05 27.97
C GLN A 66 -33.68 71.28 28.70
N PRO A 67 -33.47 70.70 29.89
CA PRO A 67 -32.21 70.76 30.59
C PRO A 67 -31.07 70.19 29.74
N VAL A 68 -29.93 70.88 29.74
CA VAL A 68 -28.70 70.40 29.08
C VAL A 68 -28.22 69.15 29.80
N ASP A 69 -27.76 68.16 29.02
CA ASP A 69 -27.27 66.85 29.48
C ASP A 69 -28.33 65.92 30.12
N TYR A 70 -29.63 66.18 29.94
CA TYR A 70 -30.74 65.29 30.30
C TYR A 70 -31.59 64.89 29.10
N PHE A 71 -32.36 63.81 29.24
CA PHE A 71 -33.42 63.40 28.32
C PHE A 71 -34.79 63.51 28.99
N SER A 72 -35.73 64.13 28.30
CA SER A 72 -37.09 64.28 28.80
C SER A 72 -37.82 62.94 28.95
N VAL A 73 -38.43 62.72 30.12
CA VAL A 73 -39.22 61.53 30.45
C VAL A 73 -40.70 61.85 30.38
N ALA A 74 -41.18 62.81 31.19
CA ALA A 74 -42.60 63.13 31.29
C ALA A 74 -42.89 64.51 31.89
N SER A 75 -44.03 65.09 31.52
CA SER A 75 -44.72 66.10 32.33
C SER A 75 -45.80 65.45 33.20
N ILE A 76 -45.94 65.95 34.43
CA ILE A 76 -46.81 65.38 35.46
C ILE A 76 -47.86 66.42 35.87
N PRO A 77 -49.15 66.20 35.58
CA PRO A 77 -50.22 67.10 36.00
C PRO A 77 -50.36 67.20 37.52
N GLY A 78 -50.44 68.43 38.01
CA GLY A 78 -50.46 68.72 39.44
C GLY A 78 -51.84 68.80 40.06
N ARG A 79 -51.94 69.53 41.17
CA ARG A 79 -53.17 69.70 41.94
C ARG A 79 -53.49 71.16 42.20
N LEU A 80 -54.76 71.51 42.01
CA LEU A 80 -55.35 72.77 42.42
C LEU A 80 -55.80 72.65 43.88
N ASN A 81 -55.27 73.51 44.75
CA ASN A 81 -55.53 73.54 46.19
C ASN A 81 -55.37 72.15 46.85
N GLY A 82 -54.41 71.35 46.37
CA GLY A 82 -54.08 69.99 46.86
C GLY A 82 -55.08 68.87 46.53
N ASN A 83 -56.27 69.18 46.00
CA ASN A 83 -57.40 68.23 45.96
C ASN A 83 -57.93 67.88 44.56
N SER A 84 -57.83 68.79 43.58
CA SER A 84 -58.36 68.57 42.22
C SER A 84 -57.22 68.49 41.20
N SER A 85 -57.32 67.62 40.21
CA SER A 85 -56.33 67.56 39.09
C SER A 85 -56.19 68.92 38.41
N LEU A 86 -54.96 69.30 38.06
CA LEU A 86 -54.62 70.57 37.43
C LEU A 86 -53.63 70.37 36.28
N GLY A 87 -54.06 70.77 35.08
CA GLY A 87 -53.28 70.60 33.86
C GLY A 87 -53.50 69.24 33.18
N GLU A 88 -52.96 69.14 31.98
CA GLU A 88 -53.01 67.98 31.09
C GLU A 88 -51.64 67.86 30.38
N THR A 89 -51.19 66.64 30.12
CA THR A 89 -49.97 66.36 29.34
C THR A 89 -50.19 66.59 27.85
N VAL A 90 -49.17 67.00 27.09
CA VAL A 90 -49.26 67.06 25.63
C VAL A 90 -48.59 65.86 24.98
N ALA A 91 -49.35 65.11 24.18
CA ALA A 91 -48.84 63.93 23.47
C ALA A 91 -47.65 64.30 22.56
N GLY A 92 -46.51 63.64 22.78
CA GLY A 92 -45.27 63.89 22.03
C GLY A 92 -44.52 65.17 22.46
N ASN A 93 -44.86 65.78 23.59
CA ASN A 93 -44.12 66.90 24.16
C ASN A 93 -44.06 66.77 25.70
N PRO A 94 -43.08 66.04 26.25
CA PRO A 94 -42.89 65.88 27.69
C PRO A 94 -42.64 67.23 28.39
N ASP A 95 -41.92 68.16 27.76
CA ASP A 95 -41.59 69.51 28.27
C ASP A 95 -42.80 70.47 28.41
N MET A 96 -44.05 70.01 28.27
CA MET A 96 -45.24 70.88 28.29
C MET A 96 -46.43 70.33 29.06
N LEU A 97 -46.86 71.12 30.05
CA LEU A 97 -48.17 71.03 30.68
C LEU A 97 -49.13 72.06 30.06
N THR A 98 -50.32 71.61 29.65
CA THR A 98 -51.38 72.43 29.06
C THR A 98 -52.64 72.42 29.95
N ALA A 99 -53.69 73.15 29.55
CA ALA A 99 -55.01 73.13 30.19
C ALA A 99 -55.02 73.50 31.69
N ILE A 100 -54.00 74.21 32.18
CA ILE A 100 -53.85 74.62 33.58
C ILE A 100 -54.90 75.71 33.90
N ARG A 101 -56.03 75.33 34.48
CA ARG A 101 -57.14 76.26 34.77
C ARG A 101 -56.90 77.01 36.08
N VAL A 102 -56.65 78.31 35.98
CA VAL A 102 -56.57 79.25 37.11
C VAL A 102 -57.95 79.90 37.30
N PRO A 103 -58.70 79.58 38.37
CA PRO A 103 -60.01 80.19 38.65
C PRO A 103 -59.90 81.61 39.22
N LEU A 104 -61.05 82.22 39.55
CA LEU A 104 -61.11 83.49 40.28
C LEU A 104 -60.96 83.24 41.79
N GLY A 105 -59.92 83.85 42.39
CA GLY A 105 -59.63 83.81 43.83
C GLY A 105 -58.18 83.40 44.12
N ASP A 106 -57.81 83.40 45.40
CA ASP A 106 -56.48 83.00 45.87
C ASP A 106 -56.38 81.46 45.82
N SER A 107 -56.00 80.94 44.65
CA SER A 107 -55.86 79.51 44.38
C SER A 107 -54.43 79.16 43.99
N HIS A 108 -53.95 78.02 44.47
CA HIS A 108 -52.57 77.57 44.28
C HIS A 108 -52.55 76.25 43.50
N GLY A 109 -51.70 76.20 42.47
CA GLY A 109 -51.30 74.95 41.81
C GLY A 109 -50.01 74.43 42.45
N THR A 110 -49.94 73.12 42.69
CA THR A 110 -48.76 72.43 43.25
C THR A 110 -48.49 71.14 42.48
N SER A 111 -47.24 70.67 42.48
CA SER A 111 -46.82 69.41 41.83
C SER A 111 -47.06 69.38 40.31
N LEU A 112 -46.78 70.49 39.63
CA LEU A 112 -46.82 70.60 38.16
C LEU A 112 -45.42 70.28 37.64
N ASP A 113 -45.07 69.00 37.67
CA ASP A 113 -43.67 68.57 37.68
C ASP A 113 -43.22 68.10 36.29
N PHE A 114 -41.90 68.14 36.07
CA PHE A 114 -41.24 67.64 34.87
C PHE A 114 -40.16 66.63 35.30
N ALA A 115 -40.10 65.50 34.60
CA ALA A 115 -39.27 64.34 34.90
C ALA A 115 -38.27 64.13 33.77
N GLU A 116 -37.00 63.98 34.13
CA GLU A 116 -35.83 64.04 33.25
C GLU A 116 -34.85 62.92 33.63
N ALA A 117 -34.25 62.23 32.68
CA ALA A 117 -33.31 61.14 32.94
C ALA A 117 -31.88 61.50 32.53
N GLU A 118 -30.90 61.06 33.31
CA GLU A 118 -29.48 61.16 32.98
C GLU A 118 -29.11 60.21 31.83
N PRO A 119 -28.12 60.56 30.99
CA PRO A 119 -27.63 59.69 29.93
C PRO A 119 -27.01 58.41 30.49
N ALA A 120 -27.40 57.28 29.89
CA ALA A 120 -26.74 55.99 30.10
C ALA A 120 -25.48 55.85 29.22
N SER A 121 -24.66 54.84 29.52
CA SER A 121 -23.51 54.45 28.71
C SER A 121 -23.40 52.93 28.50
N VAL A 122 -22.62 52.54 27.49
CA VAL A 122 -22.28 51.14 27.18
C VAL A 122 -20.80 51.06 26.81
N SER A 123 -20.09 50.04 27.29
CA SER A 123 -18.70 49.77 26.95
C SER A 123 -18.37 48.27 26.95
N GLY A 124 -17.29 47.92 26.26
CA GLY A 124 -16.80 46.55 26.16
C GLY A 124 -15.53 46.47 25.33
N PHE A 125 -15.13 45.24 25.00
CA PHE A 125 -13.91 44.92 24.25
C PHE A 125 -14.20 43.95 23.10
N VAL A 126 -13.48 44.13 22.00
CA VAL A 126 -13.21 43.03 21.05
C VAL A 126 -11.79 42.55 21.34
N TYR A 127 -11.59 41.25 21.52
CA TYR A 127 -10.33 40.70 22.04
C TYR A 127 -10.07 39.28 21.55
N ASN A 128 -8.80 38.88 21.49
CA ASN A 128 -8.40 37.52 21.19
C ASN A 128 -8.56 36.63 22.44
N ASP A 129 -9.71 35.98 22.56
CA ASP A 129 -10.07 35.00 23.59
C ASP A 129 -9.28 33.72 23.35
N LEU A 130 -8.17 33.53 24.07
CA LEU A 130 -7.17 32.48 23.84
C LEU A 130 -7.69 31.07 24.16
N ASN A 131 -8.70 30.95 25.01
CA ASN A 131 -9.22 29.68 25.50
C ASN A 131 -10.66 29.38 24.98
N ASN A 132 -11.28 30.35 24.28
CA ASN A 132 -12.66 30.36 23.81
C ASN A 132 -13.66 30.09 24.95
N ASP A 133 -13.51 30.76 26.09
CA ASP A 133 -14.43 30.67 27.23
C ASP A 133 -15.45 31.81 27.30
N GLY A 134 -15.20 32.92 26.58
CA GLY A 134 -16.04 34.13 26.53
C GLY A 134 -15.69 35.18 27.59
N SER A 135 -14.67 34.96 28.42
CA SER A 135 -14.20 35.88 29.44
C SER A 135 -12.89 36.52 29.02
N ARG A 136 -12.78 37.85 29.15
CA ARG A 136 -11.53 38.56 28.82
C ARG A 136 -10.49 38.42 29.94
N ASP A 137 -9.56 37.49 29.75
CA ASP A 137 -8.60 37.03 30.73
C ASP A 137 -7.27 37.82 30.71
N SER A 138 -6.43 37.60 31.73
CA SER A 138 -5.14 38.29 31.83
C SER A 138 -4.12 37.74 30.83
N GLY A 139 -3.76 38.57 29.85
CA GLY A 139 -2.84 38.21 28.76
C GLY A 139 -3.49 38.30 27.38
N GLU A 140 -4.81 38.45 27.32
CA GLU A 140 -5.56 38.50 26.08
C GLU A 140 -5.53 39.89 25.44
N ALA A 141 -5.02 39.93 24.21
CA ALA A 141 -4.83 41.14 23.44
C ALA A 141 -6.19 41.64 22.91
N GLY A 142 -6.47 42.92 23.10
CA GLY A 142 -7.61 43.57 22.44
C GLY A 142 -7.33 43.78 20.95
N ILE A 143 -8.38 43.72 20.13
CA ILE A 143 -8.30 43.83 18.67
C ILE A 143 -8.82 45.22 18.27
N GLY A 144 -7.92 46.04 17.72
CA GLY A 144 -8.22 47.41 17.31
C GLY A 144 -8.78 47.52 15.90
N ASP A 145 -9.41 48.68 15.61
CA ASP A 145 -10.01 49.03 14.32
C ASP A 145 -11.24 48.19 13.88
N VAL A 146 -11.78 47.38 14.80
CA VAL A 146 -12.99 46.57 14.62
C VAL A 146 -14.23 47.44 14.71
N GLU A 147 -15.21 47.23 13.84
CA GLU A 147 -16.40 48.06 13.76
C GLU A 147 -17.55 47.52 14.61
N VAL A 148 -17.92 48.27 15.66
CA VAL A 148 -19.02 47.95 16.58
C VAL A 148 -20.16 48.96 16.40
N GLN A 149 -21.39 48.49 16.33
CA GLN A 149 -22.61 49.30 16.19
C GLN A 149 -23.56 49.09 17.36
N ILE A 150 -24.08 50.17 17.94
CA ILE A 150 -25.21 50.13 18.88
C ILE A 150 -26.49 50.63 18.19
N VAL A 151 -27.59 49.91 18.38
CA VAL A 151 -28.92 50.26 17.86
C VAL A 151 -29.95 50.20 18.98
N SER A 152 -30.73 51.27 19.17
CA SER A 152 -31.89 51.23 20.06
C SER A 152 -33.00 50.41 19.42
N ILE A 153 -33.52 49.44 20.16
CA ILE A 153 -34.77 48.73 19.86
C ILE A 153 -35.95 49.60 20.36
N GLU A 154 -35.83 50.09 21.59
CA GLU A 154 -36.76 51.04 22.24
C GLU A 154 -35.93 52.11 22.95
N SER A 155 -36.40 53.35 23.00
CA SER A 155 -35.68 54.50 23.59
C SER A 155 -36.68 55.60 23.91
N ILE A 156 -36.48 56.33 25.02
CA ILE A 156 -37.30 57.51 25.35
C ILE A 156 -37.05 58.69 24.39
N SER A 157 -35.89 58.73 23.73
CA SER A 157 -35.51 59.78 22.78
C SER A 157 -35.07 59.21 21.43
N GLY A 158 -36.05 59.03 20.53
CA GLY A 158 -35.83 58.71 19.12
C GLY A 158 -35.10 57.39 18.85
N THR A 159 -34.67 57.18 17.60
CA THR A 159 -33.88 56.01 17.20
C THR A 159 -32.39 56.34 17.26
N ILE A 160 -31.65 55.60 18.07
CA ILE A 160 -30.19 55.58 18.09
C ILE A 160 -29.69 54.51 17.12
N ASN A 161 -28.82 54.90 16.21
CA ASN A 161 -27.95 54.01 15.46
C ASN A 161 -26.59 54.69 15.38
N ARG A 162 -25.60 54.16 16.09
CA ARG A 162 -24.25 54.73 16.16
C ARG A 162 -23.22 53.62 15.96
N THR A 163 -22.20 53.92 15.17
CA THR A 163 -21.04 53.05 14.96
C THR A 163 -19.80 53.65 15.64
N ARG A 164 -18.91 52.77 16.12
CA ARG A 164 -17.59 53.06 16.67
C ARG A 164 -16.58 52.07 16.09
N ARG A 165 -15.31 52.42 16.18
CA ARG A 165 -14.21 51.47 15.99
C ARG A 165 -13.48 51.26 17.30
N THR A 166 -13.08 50.02 17.58
CA THR A 166 -12.30 49.70 18.78
C THR A 166 -10.96 50.43 18.77
N LYS A 167 -10.50 50.83 19.96
CA LYS A 167 -9.15 51.36 20.14
C LYS A 167 -8.12 50.23 20.01
N ALA A 168 -6.84 50.57 19.95
CA ALA A 168 -5.75 49.59 19.86
C ALA A 168 -5.65 48.60 21.04
N ASP A 169 -6.38 48.83 22.14
CA ASP A 169 -6.53 47.93 23.29
C ASP A 169 -7.83 47.10 23.25
N GLY A 170 -8.54 47.09 22.12
CA GLY A 170 -9.84 46.42 21.93
C GLY A 170 -11.04 47.19 22.46
N SER A 171 -10.85 48.26 23.25
CA SER A 171 -11.97 48.92 23.94
C SER A 171 -12.85 49.75 23.01
N TYR A 172 -14.16 49.72 23.25
CA TYR A 172 -15.15 50.64 22.67
C TYR A 172 -16.09 51.21 23.74
N SER A 173 -16.67 52.40 23.48
CA SER A 173 -17.72 52.98 24.32
C SER A 173 -18.76 53.78 23.52
N PHE A 174 -19.98 53.76 24.02
CA PHE A 174 -21.12 54.55 23.56
C PHE A 174 -21.68 55.33 24.75
N GLU A 175 -21.31 56.60 24.85
CA GLU A 175 -21.76 57.54 25.88
C GLU A 175 -22.94 58.38 25.39
N GLY A 176 -23.70 58.99 26.30
CA GLY A 176 -24.81 59.88 25.92
C GLY A 176 -25.94 59.11 25.24
N LEU A 177 -26.33 57.96 25.80
CA LEU A 177 -27.44 57.14 25.34
C LEU A 177 -28.70 57.50 26.13
N PRO A 178 -29.86 57.71 25.48
CA PRO A 178 -31.12 57.80 26.21
C PRO A 178 -31.48 56.45 26.86
N PRO A 179 -32.17 56.47 28.01
CA PRO A 179 -32.76 55.26 28.60
C PRO A 179 -33.60 54.48 27.60
N GLY A 180 -33.50 53.15 27.63
CA GLY A 180 -34.11 52.29 26.63
C GLY A 180 -33.58 50.86 26.61
N LYS A 181 -33.88 50.18 25.51
CA LYS A 181 -33.48 48.80 25.22
C LYS A 181 -32.68 48.77 23.92
N TYR A 182 -31.50 48.18 23.98
CA TYR A 182 -30.48 48.22 22.93
C TYR A 182 -30.08 46.82 22.45
N ARG A 183 -29.41 46.82 21.31
CA ARG A 183 -28.53 45.74 20.84
C ARG A 183 -27.19 46.33 20.41
N ILE A 184 -26.13 45.56 20.59
CA ILE A 184 -24.79 45.86 20.10
C ILE A 184 -24.44 44.76 19.08
N LEU A 185 -23.79 45.15 18.00
CA LEU A 185 -23.33 44.26 16.95
C LEU A 185 -21.86 44.55 16.65
N GLU A 186 -21.07 43.49 16.50
CA GLU A 186 -19.90 43.53 15.64
C GLU A 186 -20.42 43.53 14.19
N THR A 187 -20.02 44.49 13.34
CA THR A 187 -20.61 44.60 11.99
C THR A 187 -19.82 43.85 10.93
N VAL A 188 -18.56 43.52 11.21
CA VAL A 188 -17.62 42.87 10.30
C VAL A 188 -16.58 42.07 11.09
N GLN A 189 -16.72 40.74 11.10
CA GLN A 189 -15.69 39.78 11.51
C GLN A 189 -14.25 40.22 11.08
N PRO A 190 -13.30 40.34 12.02
CA PRO A 190 -11.92 40.68 11.73
C PRO A 190 -11.26 39.65 10.82
N THR A 191 -10.69 40.10 9.69
CA THR A 191 -10.23 39.23 8.57
C THR A 191 -9.30 38.08 8.98
N ASP A 192 -8.47 38.32 9.99
CA ASP A 192 -7.43 37.39 10.47
C ASP A 192 -7.88 36.50 11.64
N TYR A 193 -9.16 36.59 12.05
CA TYR A 193 -9.73 35.87 13.19
C TYR A 193 -10.93 35.00 12.76
N LEU A 194 -11.35 34.12 13.67
CA LEU A 194 -12.60 33.38 13.64
C LEU A 194 -13.44 33.82 14.84
N ASP A 195 -14.75 33.95 14.66
CA ASP A 195 -15.76 34.04 15.72
C ASP A 195 -15.51 33.01 16.84
N GLY A 196 -15.60 33.49 18.08
CA GLY A 196 -15.47 32.69 19.29
C GLY A 196 -16.72 32.79 20.17
N LYS A 197 -16.64 33.52 21.27
CA LYS A 197 -17.74 33.64 22.25
C LYS A 197 -17.98 35.07 22.68
N ASP A 198 -19.16 35.55 22.33
CA ASP A 198 -19.68 36.82 22.82
C ASP A 198 -20.33 36.69 24.19
N THR A 199 -19.99 37.60 25.09
CA THR A 199 -20.50 37.63 26.46
C THR A 199 -21.33 38.90 26.71
N PRO A 200 -22.59 38.77 27.18
CA PRO A 200 -23.39 39.92 27.57
C PRO A 200 -22.81 40.57 28.82
N GLY A 201 -22.69 41.89 28.77
CA GLY A 201 -22.15 42.69 29.85
C GLY A 201 -23.06 42.83 31.07
N THR A 202 -22.61 43.64 32.02
CA THR A 202 -23.33 43.91 33.26
C THR A 202 -23.68 45.38 33.42
N VAL A 203 -24.72 45.64 34.21
CA VAL A 203 -25.06 46.96 34.76
C VAL A 203 -25.17 46.79 36.27
N GLY A 204 -24.44 47.61 37.04
CA GLY A 204 -24.36 47.44 38.49
C GLY A 204 -23.89 46.04 38.95
N GLY A 205 -23.12 45.33 38.11
CA GLY A 205 -22.68 43.95 38.35
C GLY A 205 -23.76 42.88 38.18
N GLN A 206 -24.92 43.20 37.60
CA GLN A 206 -25.93 42.23 37.16
C GLN A 206 -25.90 42.09 35.64
N VAL A 207 -25.90 40.85 35.11
CA VAL A 207 -25.93 40.60 33.66
C VAL A 207 -27.20 41.21 33.05
N ARG A 208 -27.04 42.02 32.00
CA ARG A 208 -28.14 42.66 31.28
C ARG A 208 -27.98 42.38 29.78
N GLY A 209 -28.90 41.65 29.22
CA GLY A 209 -28.86 41.25 27.81
C GLY A 209 -28.46 39.79 27.59
N VAL A 210 -28.40 39.39 26.33
CA VAL A 210 -28.26 38.00 25.88
C VAL A 210 -27.44 37.96 24.59
N SER A 211 -26.44 37.08 24.57
CA SER A 211 -25.80 36.59 23.34
C SER A 211 -26.70 35.51 22.72
N ASN A 212 -27.24 35.78 21.52
CA ASN A 212 -28.23 34.93 20.85
C ASN A 212 -27.73 34.39 19.50
N SER A 213 -26.69 34.97 18.95
CA SER A 213 -25.95 34.55 17.75
C SER A 213 -24.59 35.25 17.76
N ASN A 214 -23.64 34.70 17.00
CA ASN A 214 -22.41 35.36 16.55
C ASN A 214 -22.66 36.86 16.24
N ASP A 215 -21.69 37.69 16.63
CA ASP A 215 -21.61 39.13 16.41
C ASP A 215 -22.80 39.94 16.99
N LEU A 216 -23.59 39.39 17.94
CA LEU A 216 -24.86 40.01 18.35
C LEU A 216 -25.25 39.85 19.84
N LEU A 217 -25.10 40.95 20.59
CA LEU A 217 -25.61 41.12 21.94
C LEU A 217 -26.94 41.90 21.93
N THR A 218 -27.97 41.39 22.60
CA THR A 218 -29.36 41.89 22.54
C THR A 218 -30.00 42.03 23.92
N ASP A 219 -31.17 42.67 24.00
CA ASP A 219 -31.96 42.86 25.24
C ASP A 219 -31.22 43.65 26.34
N ILE A 220 -30.36 44.56 25.91
CA ILE A 220 -29.54 45.40 26.78
C ILE A 220 -30.42 46.55 27.26
N ARG A 221 -31.01 46.41 28.45
CA ARG A 221 -31.82 47.45 29.07
C ARG A 221 -30.94 48.38 29.91
N LEU A 222 -31.08 49.67 29.67
CA LEU A 222 -30.44 50.76 30.41
C LEU A 222 -31.53 51.72 30.89
N ASP A 223 -31.64 51.88 32.19
CA ASP A 223 -32.39 52.95 32.83
C ASP A 223 -31.47 54.21 32.95
N GLY A 224 -31.94 55.34 33.47
CA GLY A 224 -31.19 56.61 33.49
C GLY A 224 -29.92 56.58 34.34
N GLY A 225 -28.84 57.18 33.81
CA GLY A 225 -27.53 57.21 34.47
C GLY A 225 -26.87 55.83 34.65
N GLU A 226 -27.39 54.75 34.06
CA GLU A 226 -26.78 53.42 34.14
C GLU A 226 -25.57 53.27 33.20
N ASP A 227 -24.48 52.74 33.74
CA ASP A 227 -23.30 52.33 32.97
C ASP A 227 -23.32 50.82 32.69
N GLY A 228 -23.41 50.46 31.40
CA GLY A 228 -23.17 49.11 30.91
C GLY A 228 -21.69 48.84 30.63
N VAL A 229 -21.14 47.76 31.20
CA VAL A 229 -19.73 47.38 31.05
C VAL A 229 -19.59 45.91 30.64
N ASP A 230 -18.44 45.57 30.05
CA ASP A 230 -18.05 44.20 29.67
C ASP A 230 -18.96 43.52 28.62
N TYR A 231 -19.54 44.30 27.70
CA TYR A 231 -20.20 43.77 26.50
C TYR A 231 -19.16 43.34 25.46
N ASN A 232 -18.66 42.12 25.60
CA ASN A 232 -17.43 41.71 24.91
C ASN A 232 -17.69 40.73 23.76
N PHE A 233 -16.91 40.89 22.69
CA PHE A 233 -16.85 39.99 21.53
C PHE A 233 -15.50 39.27 21.56
N GLY A 234 -15.53 37.94 21.55
CA GLY A 234 -14.37 37.08 21.79
C GLY A 234 -13.93 36.37 20.51
N GLU A 235 -12.73 36.70 20.05
CA GLU A 235 -12.17 36.27 18.76
C GLU A 235 -11.07 35.22 18.90
N ILE A 236 -10.90 34.38 17.89
CA ILE A 236 -9.96 33.25 17.88
C ILE A 236 -8.96 33.40 16.74
N LEU A 237 -7.65 33.34 17.03
CA LEU A 237 -6.64 33.23 15.97
C LEU A 237 -6.70 31.84 15.29
N PRO A 238 -6.97 31.77 13.97
CA PRO A 238 -7.08 30.53 13.22
C PRO A 238 -5.76 29.77 13.17
N SER A 239 -5.87 28.45 13.17
CA SER A 239 -4.74 27.53 12.99
C SER A 239 -4.73 26.91 11.59
N SER A 240 -3.63 26.25 11.25
CA SER A 240 -3.47 25.48 10.02
C SER A 240 -2.70 24.18 10.27
N ILE A 241 -2.96 23.18 9.41
CA ILE A 241 -2.19 21.94 9.29
C ILE A 241 -1.75 21.82 7.83
N ALA A 242 -0.49 21.53 7.58
CA ALA A 242 0.07 21.28 6.26
C ALA A 242 1.04 20.10 6.28
N GLY A 243 1.19 19.44 5.14
CA GLY A 243 2.12 18.33 4.94
C GLY A 243 2.26 18.00 3.47
N MET A 244 2.95 16.92 3.17
CA MET A 244 3.22 16.44 1.81
C MET A 244 2.88 14.96 1.64
N VAL A 245 2.53 14.57 0.41
CA VAL A 245 2.56 13.16 -0.02
C VAL A 245 3.58 13.01 -1.14
N TYR A 246 4.46 12.02 -1.00
CA TYR A 246 5.55 11.77 -1.93
C TYR A 246 5.89 10.27 -1.99
N GLU A 247 6.56 9.90 -3.07
CA GLU A 247 7.13 8.57 -3.22
C GLU A 247 8.45 8.47 -2.46
N ASP A 248 8.47 7.61 -1.46
CA ASP A 248 9.64 7.26 -0.67
C ASP A 248 10.44 6.17 -1.41
N THR A 249 11.71 6.46 -1.69
CA THR A 249 12.56 5.63 -2.55
C THR A 249 13.58 4.79 -1.78
N ASP A 250 14.04 5.26 -0.63
CA ASP A 250 15.04 4.58 0.21
C ASP A 250 14.48 4.08 1.57
N ARG A 251 13.23 4.42 1.87
CA ARG A 251 12.38 3.93 2.97
C ARG A 251 12.67 4.55 4.33
N ASP A 252 13.21 5.77 4.37
CA ASP A 252 13.44 6.50 5.62
C ASP A 252 12.29 7.43 6.03
N CYS A 253 11.28 7.64 5.16
CA CYS A 253 10.19 8.59 5.33
C CYS A 253 10.63 10.04 5.59
N VAL A 254 11.75 10.46 4.99
CA VAL A 254 12.24 11.84 4.98
C VAL A 254 12.31 12.36 3.54
N ARG A 255 11.56 13.43 3.25
CA ARG A 255 11.42 14.00 1.90
C ARG A 255 12.77 14.38 1.26
N ASP A 256 13.24 13.60 0.30
CA ASP A 256 14.55 13.81 -0.32
C ASP A 256 14.44 14.49 -1.71
N PRO A 257 15.43 15.31 -2.17
CA PRO A 257 15.24 16.18 -3.34
C PRO A 257 14.98 15.52 -4.70
N LEU A 258 15.20 14.21 -4.82
CA LEU A 258 14.99 13.43 -6.06
C LEU A 258 13.69 12.62 -6.06
N GLU A 259 13.05 12.49 -4.90
CA GLU A 259 11.82 11.73 -4.75
C GLU A 259 10.63 12.41 -5.44
N PRO A 260 9.81 11.68 -6.21
CA PRO A 260 8.62 12.23 -6.82
C PRO A 260 7.56 12.67 -5.80
N ALA A 261 6.95 13.83 -6.04
CA ALA A 261 5.76 14.23 -5.29
C ALA A 261 4.48 13.62 -5.90
N LEU A 262 3.47 13.36 -5.07
CA LEU A 262 2.22 12.75 -5.51
C LEU A 262 1.06 13.76 -5.52
N GLU A 263 0.66 14.19 -6.71
CA GLU A 263 -0.49 15.10 -6.93
C GLU A 263 -1.84 14.38 -6.78
N GLY A 264 -2.84 15.10 -6.30
CA GLY A 264 -4.24 14.69 -6.35
C GLY A 264 -4.66 13.67 -5.31
N VAL A 265 -3.78 13.31 -4.37
CA VAL A 265 -4.06 12.39 -3.25
C VAL A 265 -5.10 13.02 -2.33
N LEU A 266 -6.10 12.25 -1.91
CA LEU A 266 -7.19 12.75 -1.05
C LEU A 266 -6.75 12.72 0.41
N ILE A 267 -6.75 13.89 1.06
CA ILE A 267 -6.53 14.03 2.50
C ILE A 267 -7.82 14.53 3.16
N GLU A 268 -8.23 13.86 4.23
CA GLU A 268 -9.40 14.18 5.04
C GLU A 268 -8.94 14.69 6.42
N LEU A 269 -9.50 15.81 6.88
CA LEU A 269 -9.34 16.30 8.25
C LEU A 269 -10.52 15.85 9.10
N LEU A 270 -10.24 15.25 10.24
CA LEU A 270 -11.23 14.73 11.18
C LEU A 270 -11.17 15.46 12.52
N ASP A 271 -12.32 15.66 13.14
CA ASP A 271 -12.42 16.17 14.50
C ASP A 271 -12.05 15.12 15.56
N ALA A 272 -12.05 15.53 16.83
CA ALA A 272 -11.81 14.65 17.98
C ALA A 272 -12.80 13.47 18.13
N ASN A 273 -13.93 13.49 17.41
CA ASN A 273 -14.92 12.39 17.38
C ASN A 273 -14.70 11.43 16.19
N GLY A 274 -13.72 11.70 15.31
CA GLY A 274 -13.50 10.96 14.08
C GLY A 274 -14.49 11.33 12.95
N THR A 275 -15.12 12.48 13.02
CA THR A 275 -16.00 13.02 11.97
C THR A 275 -15.16 13.82 10.98
N VAL A 276 -15.28 13.53 9.68
CA VAL A 276 -14.63 14.33 8.62
C VAL A 276 -15.25 15.73 8.59
N VAL A 277 -14.44 16.75 8.86
CA VAL A 277 -14.84 18.17 8.90
C VAL A 277 -14.35 18.96 7.69
N ALA A 278 -13.29 18.52 7.03
CA ALA A 278 -12.81 19.08 5.78
C ALA A 278 -12.10 18.01 4.93
N THR A 279 -11.99 18.25 3.63
CA THR A 279 -11.17 17.44 2.72
C THR A 279 -10.39 18.35 1.79
N THR A 280 -9.22 17.90 1.36
CA THR A 280 -8.40 18.58 0.37
C THR A 280 -7.70 17.55 -0.53
N ARG A 281 -6.99 18.01 -1.56
CA ARG A 281 -6.07 17.17 -2.32
C ARG A 281 -4.68 17.79 -2.35
N THR A 282 -3.66 16.94 -2.49
CA THR A 282 -2.30 17.40 -2.76
C THR A 282 -2.20 18.09 -4.12
N ASP A 283 -1.32 19.09 -4.22
CA ASP A 283 -1.05 19.82 -5.46
C ASP A 283 0.06 19.17 -6.32
N GLU A 284 0.47 19.83 -7.41
CA GLU A 284 1.54 19.37 -8.33
C GLU A 284 2.90 19.09 -7.62
N LYS A 285 3.09 19.58 -6.39
CA LYS A 285 4.28 19.35 -5.57
C LYS A 285 4.04 18.37 -4.42
N GLY A 286 2.86 17.77 -4.35
CA GLY A 286 2.45 16.91 -3.25
C GLY A 286 2.05 17.68 -1.99
N GLU A 287 2.04 19.01 -1.99
CA GLU A 287 1.71 19.82 -0.80
C GLU A 287 0.20 19.80 -0.57
N TYR A 288 -0.24 19.65 0.69
CA TYR A 288 -1.63 19.89 1.09
C TYR A 288 -1.71 20.81 2.32
N ARG A 289 -2.86 21.47 2.49
CA ARG A 289 -3.10 22.35 3.63
C ARG A 289 -4.58 22.48 4.02
N PHE A 290 -4.83 22.45 5.32
CA PHE A 290 -6.05 22.93 5.95
C PHE A 290 -5.77 24.27 6.63
N THR A 291 -6.66 25.25 6.47
CA THR A 291 -6.55 26.59 7.06
C THR A 291 -7.85 26.97 7.76
N LYS A 292 -7.84 28.04 8.56
CA LYS A 292 -9.03 28.51 9.30
C LYS A 292 -9.58 27.45 10.27
N LEU A 293 -8.67 26.70 10.91
CA LEU A 293 -9.03 25.72 11.92
C LEU A 293 -9.20 26.39 13.28
N THR A 294 -10.25 26.03 14.00
CA THR A 294 -10.38 26.39 15.42
C THR A 294 -9.38 25.59 16.26
N PRO A 295 -9.01 26.05 17.46
CA PRO A 295 -8.24 25.24 18.41
C PRO A 295 -8.96 23.93 18.74
N GLY A 296 -8.21 22.86 18.94
CA GLY A 296 -8.77 21.55 19.24
C GLY A 296 -7.84 20.39 18.90
N ILE A 297 -8.36 19.18 19.09
CA ILE A 297 -7.69 17.95 18.69
C ILE A 297 -8.24 17.50 17.33
N TYR A 298 -7.35 17.21 16.40
CA TYR A 298 -7.65 16.76 15.06
C TYR A 298 -6.95 15.42 14.75
N ALA A 299 -7.40 14.78 13.67
CA ALA A 299 -6.67 13.76 12.95
C ALA A 299 -6.69 14.07 11.46
N ILE A 300 -5.74 13.53 10.71
CA ILE A 300 -5.70 13.58 9.25
C ILE A 300 -5.60 12.16 8.71
N ARG A 301 -6.39 11.86 7.69
CA ARG A 301 -6.42 10.57 7.01
C ARG A 301 -6.10 10.76 5.54
N GLU A 302 -5.19 9.94 5.04
CA GLU A 302 -4.93 9.78 3.62
C GLU A 302 -5.87 8.73 3.01
N THR A 303 -6.12 8.84 1.70
CA THR A 303 -6.60 7.70 0.90
C THR A 303 -5.43 7.19 0.06
N GLN A 304 -4.86 6.04 0.44
CA GLN A 304 -3.80 5.31 -0.27
C GLN A 304 -3.78 5.58 -1.80
N PRO A 305 -2.73 6.23 -2.33
CA PRO A 305 -2.65 6.55 -3.75
C PRO A 305 -2.69 5.30 -4.65
N ALA A 306 -3.50 5.37 -5.71
CA ALA A 306 -3.68 4.24 -6.62
C ALA A 306 -2.39 3.95 -7.40
N GLY A 307 -1.91 2.71 -7.33
CA GLY A 307 -0.64 2.29 -7.95
C GLY A 307 0.58 2.42 -7.03
N TYR A 308 0.39 2.85 -5.79
CA TYR A 308 1.40 2.86 -4.73
C TYR A 308 1.04 1.86 -3.63
N LEU A 309 2.01 1.57 -2.77
CA LEU A 309 1.90 0.74 -1.57
C LEU A 309 2.32 1.60 -0.38
N GLN A 310 1.57 1.56 0.72
CA GLN A 310 1.93 2.31 1.94
C GLN A 310 3.38 2.04 2.37
N GLY A 311 4.16 3.11 2.53
CA GLY A 311 5.50 3.12 3.13
C GLY A 311 5.48 3.55 4.59
N GLY A 312 4.80 4.65 4.91
CA GLY A 312 4.55 5.11 6.27
C GLY A 312 3.95 6.51 6.35
N GLN A 313 4.02 7.09 7.55
CA GLN A 313 3.59 8.46 7.80
C GLN A 313 4.34 9.08 9.00
N VAL A 314 4.52 10.41 8.98
CA VAL A 314 5.29 11.17 9.98
C VAL A 314 4.40 12.21 10.66
N ALA A 315 4.39 12.23 12.00
CA ALA A 315 3.68 13.24 12.77
C ALA A 315 4.47 14.57 12.78
N GLY A 316 3.79 15.66 12.45
CA GLY A 316 4.41 16.95 12.20
C GLY A 316 4.69 17.82 13.43
N SER A 317 4.90 19.12 13.18
CA SER A 317 5.48 20.08 14.14
C SER A 317 4.60 20.44 15.35
N ALA A 318 3.34 20.01 15.40
CA ALA A 318 2.48 20.07 16.60
C ALA A 318 2.23 18.68 17.25
N GLY A 319 3.03 17.68 16.87
CA GLY A 319 2.93 16.31 17.35
C GLY A 319 1.78 15.53 16.74
N GLY A 320 1.46 14.39 17.36
CA GLY A 320 0.43 13.47 16.91
C GLY A 320 0.87 12.02 17.12
N ASP A 321 -0.03 11.09 16.80
CA ASP A 321 0.22 9.65 16.80
C ASP A 321 0.04 9.11 15.38
N ALA A 322 1.16 8.68 14.80
CA ALA A 322 1.31 8.18 13.44
C ALA A 322 1.41 6.63 13.39
N THR A 323 0.96 5.92 14.43
CA THR A 323 1.06 4.44 14.50
C THR A 323 0.02 3.68 13.67
N LEU A 324 -0.96 4.38 13.08
CA LEU A 324 -2.03 3.79 12.28
C LEU A 324 -1.81 4.09 10.79
N THR A 325 -1.87 3.05 9.96
CA THR A 325 -1.84 3.12 8.49
C THR A 325 -2.78 4.21 7.96
N ASP A 326 -2.23 5.06 7.09
CA ASP A 326 -2.92 6.17 6.40
C ASP A 326 -3.53 7.22 7.36
N LEU A 327 -3.14 7.26 8.65
CA LEU A 327 -3.84 8.03 9.68
C LEU A 327 -2.91 8.59 10.77
N ILE A 328 -2.79 9.92 10.84
CA ILE A 328 -2.13 10.62 11.95
C ILE A 328 -3.20 11.23 12.86
N THR A 329 -3.22 10.82 14.13
CA THR A 329 -4.21 11.23 15.13
C THR A 329 -3.63 12.14 16.22
N ALA A 330 -4.48 12.59 17.16
CA ALA A 330 -4.07 13.34 18.36
C ALA A 330 -3.30 14.66 18.09
N ILE A 331 -3.54 15.29 16.93
CA ILE A 331 -2.91 16.55 16.54
C ILE A 331 -3.53 17.68 17.36
N SER A 332 -2.75 18.27 18.27
CA SER A 332 -3.24 19.28 19.22
C SER A 332 -2.93 20.69 18.76
N LEU A 333 -3.92 21.41 18.21
CA LEU A 333 -3.78 22.80 17.78
C LEU A 333 -4.19 23.77 18.89
N GLY A 334 -3.25 24.60 19.35
CA GLY A 334 -3.55 25.84 20.07
C GLY A 334 -3.79 27.00 19.08
N GLN A 335 -4.26 28.16 19.55
CA GLN A 335 -4.52 29.31 18.67
C GLN A 335 -3.30 29.77 17.86
N GLY A 336 -3.55 30.21 16.62
CA GLY A 336 -2.52 30.68 15.70
C GLY A 336 -1.47 29.64 15.31
N THR A 337 -1.68 28.34 15.61
CA THR A 337 -0.69 27.29 15.33
C THR A 337 -0.62 27.05 13.82
N ASN A 338 0.57 27.20 13.24
CA ASN A 338 0.85 26.80 11.87
C ASN A 338 1.62 25.47 11.91
N ALA A 339 0.87 24.37 11.94
CA ALA A 339 1.42 23.03 12.02
C ALA A 339 1.82 22.54 10.61
N THR A 340 2.97 21.91 10.50
CA THR A 340 3.67 21.54 9.26
C THR A 340 4.23 20.13 9.37
N ASP A 341 4.74 19.58 8.26
CA ASP A 341 5.54 18.35 8.24
C ASP A 341 4.72 17.09 8.63
N TYR A 342 3.43 17.09 8.30
CA TYR A 342 2.51 15.97 8.46
C TYR A 342 2.49 15.11 7.20
N ASP A 343 3.52 14.30 7.03
CA ASP A 343 3.81 13.74 5.71
C ASP A 343 3.43 12.26 5.60
N PHE A 344 3.04 11.84 4.40
CA PHE A 344 2.80 10.44 4.02
C PHE A 344 3.82 10.03 2.95
N CYS A 345 4.43 8.86 3.14
CA CYS A 345 5.55 8.35 2.35
C CYS A 345 5.14 7.04 1.66
N GLU A 346 5.16 7.05 0.32
CA GLU A 346 4.54 6.01 -0.51
C GLU A 346 5.56 5.20 -1.31
N LEU A 347 5.43 3.89 -1.33
CA LEU A 347 6.36 3.02 -2.05
C LEU A 347 5.80 2.65 -3.42
N ARG A 348 6.63 2.64 -4.46
CA ARG A 348 6.23 2.04 -5.74
C ARG A 348 6.30 0.51 -5.65
N PRO A 349 5.30 -0.21 -6.18
CA PRO A 349 5.34 -1.67 -6.28
C PRO A 349 6.53 -2.13 -7.13
N ALA A 350 7.26 -3.10 -6.62
CA ALA A 350 8.41 -3.71 -7.26
C ALA A 350 8.06 -5.09 -7.86
N SER A 351 8.96 -5.66 -8.66
CA SER A 351 8.78 -6.98 -9.28
C SER A 351 10.06 -7.79 -9.42
N LEU A 352 9.92 -9.12 -9.34
CA LEU A 352 10.98 -10.11 -9.61
C LEU A 352 10.55 -11.03 -10.75
N SER A 353 11.42 -11.29 -11.72
CA SER A 353 11.15 -12.25 -12.80
C SER A 353 12.40 -12.96 -13.31
N GLY A 354 12.22 -14.13 -13.90
CA GLY A 354 13.29 -14.87 -14.56
C GLY A 354 12.73 -16.01 -15.41
N ASN A 355 13.63 -16.86 -15.87
CA ASN A 355 13.37 -17.98 -16.77
C ASN A 355 13.78 -19.32 -16.14
N VAL A 356 13.07 -20.39 -16.50
CA VAL A 356 13.53 -21.77 -16.32
C VAL A 356 13.66 -22.42 -17.70
N PHE A 357 14.84 -22.96 -18.00
CA PHE A 357 15.18 -23.48 -19.31
C PHE A 357 16.14 -24.68 -19.24
N ALA A 358 16.11 -25.49 -20.30
CA ALA A 358 16.95 -26.65 -20.48
C ALA A 358 18.31 -26.24 -21.06
N ASP A 359 19.32 -26.16 -20.19
CA ASP A 359 20.68 -25.73 -20.51
C ASP A 359 21.42 -26.83 -21.30
N LEU A 360 21.81 -26.51 -22.53
CA LEU A 360 22.46 -27.44 -23.46
C LEU A 360 23.98 -27.37 -23.47
N ASN A 361 24.56 -26.34 -22.88
CA ASN A 361 25.99 -26.02 -22.98
C ASN A 361 26.73 -25.96 -21.60
N GLU A 362 25.97 -26.00 -20.51
CA GLU A 362 26.34 -25.87 -19.09
C GLU A 362 26.92 -24.47 -18.70
N ASP A 363 26.40 -23.38 -19.29
CA ASP A 363 26.79 -21.98 -19.00
C ASP A 363 25.73 -21.12 -18.30
N CYS A 364 24.49 -21.64 -18.14
CA CYS A 364 23.36 -20.95 -17.50
C CYS A 364 22.96 -19.60 -18.12
N ILE A 365 23.09 -19.45 -19.43
CA ILE A 365 22.57 -18.32 -20.22
C ILE A 365 21.53 -18.87 -21.21
N PHE A 366 20.29 -18.37 -21.14
CA PHE A 366 19.22 -18.89 -22.01
C PHE A 366 19.46 -18.56 -23.49
N ASP A 367 19.99 -19.55 -24.22
CA ASP A 367 20.41 -19.42 -25.62
C ASP A 367 19.28 -19.75 -26.63
N PRO A 368 19.35 -19.28 -27.89
CA PRO A 368 18.24 -19.41 -28.85
C PRO A 368 17.89 -20.84 -29.30
N ASP A 369 18.78 -21.82 -29.09
CA ASP A 369 18.58 -23.25 -29.36
C ASP A 369 18.17 -24.07 -28.12
N GLU A 370 18.08 -23.43 -26.96
CA GLU A 370 17.65 -24.05 -25.71
C GLU A 370 16.13 -24.05 -25.54
N MET A 371 15.64 -24.92 -24.65
CA MET A 371 14.20 -25.14 -24.48
C MET A 371 13.70 -24.59 -23.16
N ALA A 372 12.77 -23.65 -23.20
CA ALA A 372 12.01 -23.24 -22.03
C ALA A 372 11.27 -24.42 -21.35
N ILE A 373 11.19 -24.41 -20.02
CA ILE A 373 10.49 -25.43 -19.23
C ILE A 373 9.23 -24.83 -18.61
N GLU A 374 8.06 -25.26 -19.10
CA GLU A 374 6.73 -24.84 -18.62
C GLU A 374 6.30 -25.58 -17.34
N GLY A 375 5.53 -24.91 -16.49
CA GLY A 375 4.87 -25.53 -15.34
C GLY A 375 5.77 -25.80 -14.13
N VAL A 376 6.97 -25.21 -14.10
CA VAL A 376 7.90 -25.30 -12.96
C VAL A 376 7.43 -24.39 -11.85
N ARG A 377 7.36 -24.91 -10.62
CA ARG A 377 6.87 -24.17 -9.45
C ARG A 377 7.98 -23.29 -8.89
N ILE A 378 7.77 -21.98 -8.91
CA ILE A 378 8.66 -21.00 -8.25
C ILE A 378 7.94 -20.44 -7.02
N GLU A 379 8.62 -20.45 -5.88
CA GLU A 379 8.13 -19.96 -4.59
C GLU A 379 8.89 -18.69 -4.18
N LEU A 380 8.17 -17.65 -3.78
CA LEU A 380 8.74 -16.43 -3.21
C LEU A 380 8.72 -16.52 -1.68
N LEU A 381 9.87 -16.26 -1.06
CA LEU A 381 10.09 -16.31 0.38
C LEU A 381 10.45 -14.93 0.92
N ASN A 382 9.97 -14.62 2.13
CA ASN A 382 10.37 -13.41 2.86
C ASN A 382 11.74 -13.58 3.55
N SER A 383 12.21 -12.52 4.22
CA SER A 383 13.46 -12.49 4.99
C SER A 383 13.59 -13.57 6.09
N ASP A 384 12.46 -14.10 6.60
CA ASP A 384 12.45 -15.17 7.61
C ASP A 384 12.52 -16.58 6.99
N GLY A 385 12.52 -16.69 5.65
CA GLY A 385 12.43 -17.95 4.92
C GLY A 385 11.01 -18.55 4.85
N ASN A 386 9.97 -17.76 5.13
CA ASN A 386 8.58 -18.20 4.97
C ASN A 386 8.11 -17.97 3.53
N ILE A 387 7.45 -18.97 2.92
CA ILE A 387 6.81 -18.82 1.62
C ILE A 387 5.63 -17.85 1.75
N ILE A 388 5.64 -16.78 0.95
CA ILE A 388 4.60 -15.75 0.92
C ILE A 388 3.78 -15.77 -0.39
N ALA A 389 4.37 -16.23 -1.49
CA ALA A 389 3.70 -16.42 -2.77
C ALA A 389 4.32 -17.59 -3.53
N HIS A 390 3.64 -18.06 -4.57
CA HIS A 390 4.22 -18.95 -5.56
C HIS A 390 3.54 -18.73 -6.91
N THR A 391 4.23 -19.08 -7.97
CA THR A 391 3.74 -19.06 -9.34
C THR A 391 4.25 -20.29 -10.10
N PHE A 392 3.89 -20.41 -11.37
CA PHE A 392 4.41 -21.44 -12.28
C PHE A 392 4.98 -20.78 -13.53
N THR A 393 6.01 -21.38 -14.12
CA THR A 393 6.52 -20.90 -15.40
C THR A 393 5.51 -21.07 -16.53
N ASP A 394 5.47 -20.09 -17.44
CA ASP A 394 4.62 -20.11 -18.63
C ASP A 394 5.19 -21.01 -19.75
N SER A 395 4.51 -21.07 -20.90
CA SER A 395 4.94 -21.84 -22.08
C SER A 395 6.25 -21.35 -22.73
N PHE A 396 6.81 -20.24 -22.25
CA PHE A 396 8.11 -19.70 -22.63
C PHE A 396 9.10 -19.72 -21.45
N GLY A 397 8.77 -20.43 -20.37
CA GLY A 397 9.63 -20.62 -19.20
C GLY A 397 9.70 -19.41 -18.27
N ASN A 398 8.97 -18.32 -18.54
CA ASN A 398 9.03 -17.12 -17.71
C ASN A 398 8.21 -17.31 -16.43
N TYR A 399 8.65 -16.71 -15.34
CA TYR A 399 7.84 -16.47 -14.15
C TYR A 399 7.94 -15.00 -13.71
N LEU A 400 6.90 -14.52 -13.02
CA LEU A 400 6.80 -13.13 -12.53
C LEU A 400 6.16 -13.09 -11.15
N PHE A 401 6.74 -12.31 -10.25
CA PHE A 401 6.12 -11.79 -9.05
C PHE A 401 6.02 -10.26 -9.17
N GLU A 402 4.80 -9.74 -9.10
CA GLU A 402 4.47 -8.32 -9.22
C GLU A 402 3.84 -7.77 -7.94
N ASN A 403 3.71 -6.45 -7.82
CA ASN A 403 3.11 -5.76 -6.67
C ASN A 403 3.80 -6.08 -5.34
N LEU A 404 5.12 -6.28 -5.36
CA LEU A 404 5.92 -6.55 -4.17
C LEU A 404 6.23 -5.25 -3.43
N GLN A 405 6.14 -5.30 -2.10
CA GLN A 405 6.76 -4.26 -1.26
C GLN A 405 8.29 -4.34 -1.39
N PRO A 406 9.01 -3.22 -1.32
CA PRO A 406 10.46 -3.22 -1.14
C PRO A 406 10.90 -4.06 0.06
N GLY A 407 12.05 -4.72 -0.02
CA GLY A 407 12.56 -5.59 1.05
C GLY A 407 13.49 -6.69 0.58
N LEU A 408 13.82 -7.59 1.52
CA LEU A 408 14.71 -8.73 1.27
C LEU A 408 13.88 -9.99 0.99
N TYR A 409 14.13 -10.61 -0.15
CA TYR A 409 13.44 -11.79 -0.64
C TYR A 409 14.39 -12.95 -0.92
N SER A 410 13.81 -14.11 -1.16
CA SER A 410 14.46 -15.24 -1.83
C SER A 410 13.45 -15.91 -2.73
N ILE A 411 13.91 -16.57 -3.78
CA ILE A 411 13.09 -17.35 -4.70
C ILE A 411 13.63 -18.77 -4.75
N ARG A 412 12.72 -19.75 -4.66
CA ARG A 412 13.05 -21.16 -4.69
C ARG A 412 12.30 -21.86 -5.80
N GLU A 413 13.03 -22.60 -6.60
CA GLU A 413 12.49 -23.51 -7.58
C GLU A 413 12.11 -24.86 -6.95
N THR A 414 11.17 -25.57 -7.56
CA THR A 414 10.99 -27.01 -7.36
C THR A 414 11.57 -27.74 -8.57
N GLN A 415 12.75 -28.34 -8.41
CA GLN A 415 13.45 -29.15 -9.43
C GLN A 415 12.47 -29.86 -10.39
N PRO A 416 12.40 -29.46 -11.68
CA PRO A 416 11.51 -30.06 -12.66
C PRO A 416 11.78 -31.55 -12.85
N THR A 417 10.70 -32.34 -12.89
CA THR A 417 10.79 -33.78 -13.11
C THR A 417 11.25 -34.07 -14.53
N GLY A 418 12.27 -34.91 -14.67
CA GLY A 418 12.84 -35.28 -15.97
C GLY A 418 14.12 -34.51 -16.32
N TYR A 419 14.54 -33.56 -15.49
CA TYR A 419 15.79 -32.81 -15.63
C TYR A 419 16.72 -33.08 -14.45
N PHE A 420 17.97 -32.64 -14.61
CA PHE A 420 18.93 -32.58 -13.53
C PHE A 420 19.30 -31.13 -13.26
N GLN A 421 19.38 -30.72 -11.99
CA GLN A 421 19.94 -29.42 -11.64
C GLN A 421 21.28 -29.17 -12.35
N GLY A 422 21.33 -28.06 -13.11
CA GLY A 422 22.51 -27.42 -13.67
C GLY A 422 23.00 -26.27 -12.78
N GLY A 423 22.17 -25.25 -12.56
CA GLY A 423 22.41 -24.21 -11.56
C GLY A 423 21.33 -23.12 -11.49
N GLN A 424 21.74 -21.94 -11.02
CA GLN A 424 20.90 -20.74 -10.97
C GLN A 424 21.75 -19.47 -11.12
N MET A 425 21.17 -18.44 -11.72
CA MET A 425 21.83 -17.19 -12.12
C MET A 425 21.05 -15.97 -11.59
N ALA A 426 21.77 -14.91 -11.25
CA ALA A 426 21.19 -13.64 -10.84
C ALA A 426 22.08 -12.48 -11.33
N PRO A 427 21.53 -11.28 -11.61
CA PRO A 427 22.33 -10.12 -11.96
C PRO A 427 23.39 -9.81 -10.90
N SER A 428 24.56 -9.37 -11.36
CA SER A 428 25.74 -9.12 -10.51
C SER A 428 25.41 -8.19 -9.33
N GLY A 429 25.51 -8.73 -8.12
CA GLY A 429 25.27 -7.99 -6.86
C GLY A 429 23.81 -7.93 -6.40
N THR A 430 22.89 -8.66 -7.01
CA THR A 430 21.44 -8.60 -6.67
C THR A 430 20.87 -9.84 -5.98
N GLY A 431 21.67 -10.91 -5.82
CA GLY A 431 21.30 -12.12 -5.10
C GLY A 431 22.46 -13.12 -5.04
N LEU A 432 22.35 -14.09 -4.13
CA LEU A 432 23.30 -15.19 -3.96
C LEU A 432 22.74 -16.49 -4.53
N THR A 433 23.55 -17.14 -5.38
CA THR A 433 23.24 -18.37 -6.12
C THR A 433 23.99 -19.58 -5.56
N ASP A 434 24.35 -19.56 -4.27
CA ASP A 434 25.23 -20.53 -3.61
C ASP A 434 24.52 -21.80 -3.08
N GLN A 435 23.21 -21.93 -3.32
CA GLN A 435 22.39 -23.06 -2.89
C GLN A 435 21.53 -23.57 -4.05
N VAL A 436 21.44 -24.90 -4.16
CA VAL A 436 20.64 -25.62 -5.16
C VAL A 436 19.19 -25.17 -5.11
N ASP A 437 18.62 -24.88 -6.27
CA ASP A 437 17.23 -24.46 -6.49
C ASP A 437 16.86 -23.15 -5.76
N LEU A 438 17.83 -22.34 -5.30
CA LEU A 438 17.57 -21.18 -4.45
C LEU A 438 18.44 -19.96 -4.83
N ILE A 439 17.78 -18.85 -5.17
CA ILE A 439 18.42 -17.53 -5.24
C ILE A 439 17.96 -16.72 -4.02
N ARG A 440 18.91 -16.30 -3.18
CA ARG A 440 18.63 -15.70 -1.86
C ARG A 440 19.27 -14.34 -1.67
N GLU A 441 18.89 -13.64 -0.59
CA GLU A 441 19.35 -12.28 -0.29
C GLU A 441 19.06 -11.28 -1.43
N ILE A 442 17.88 -11.39 -2.06
CA ILE A 442 17.45 -10.47 -3.12
C ILE A 442 16.90 -9.20 -2.48
N GLU A 443 17.71 -8.15 -2.47
CA GLU A 443 17.29 -6.82 -2.00
C GLU A 443 16.55 -6.08 -3.13
N LEU A 444 15.32 -5.65 -2.83
CA LEU A 444 14.41 -5.03 -3.78
C LEU A 444 13.99 -3.64 -3.30
N ALA A 445 14.32 -2.60 -4.07
CA ALA A 445 14.02 -1.20 -3.78
C ALA A 445 12.64 -0.75 -4.31
N SER A 446 12.22 0.46 -3.92
CA SER A 446 10.96 1.10 -4.38
C SER A 446 10.89 1.14 -5.90
N GLY A 447 9.83 0.56 -6.48
CA GLY A 447 9.61 0.51 -7.94
C GLY A 447 10.61 -0.30 -8.76
N GLN A 448 11.53 -1.05 -8.13
CA GLN A 448 12.55 -1.82 -8.85
C GLN A 448 11.94 -3.00 -9.61
N GLN A 449 12.37 -3.19 -10.86
CA GLN A 449 12.08 -4.37 -11.66
C GLN A 449 13.37 -5.17 -11.81
N LEU A 450 13.50 -6.29 -11.10
CA LEU A 450 14.66 -7.17 -11.19
C LEU A 450 14.33 -8.38 -12.08
N THR A 451 15.13 -8.58 -13.11
CA THR A 451 14.97 -9.63 -14.12
C THR A 451 16.21 -10.55 -14.13
N GLN A 452 16.21 -11.59 -14.97
CA GLN A 452 17.33 -12.54 -15.13
C GLN A 452 17.67 -13.33 -13.85
N LEU A 453 16.64 -13.63 -13.07
CA LEU A 453 16.72 -14.49 -11.89
C LEU A 453 16.44 -15.93 -12.31
N ASP A 454 17.39 -16.52 -13.03
CA ASP A 454 17.13 -17.67 -13.89
C ASP A 454 17.57 -18.99 -13.26
N PHE A 455 16.88 -20.07 -13.59
CA PHE A 455 17.25 -21.44 -13.21
C PHE A 455 17.54 -22.26 -14.49
N CYS A 456 18.67 -22.96 -14.48
CA CYS A 456 19.23 -23.66 -15.65
C CYS A 456 19.30 -25.16 -15.37
N GLU A 457 18.62 -25.93 -16.22
CA GLU A 457 18.33 -27.34 -15.96
C GLU A 457 18.95 -28.23 -17.04
N VAL A 458 19.76 -29.21 -16.64
CA VAL A 458 20.48 -30.07 -17.59
C VAL A 458 19.55 -31.20 -18.08
N PRO A 459 19.17 -31.23 -19.38
CA PRO A 459 18.35 -32.30 -19.92
C PRO A 459 19.12 -33.63 -19.99
N PRO A 460 18.43 -34.76 -19.74
CA PRO A 460 19.04 -36.07 -19.74
C PRO A 460 19.49 -36.51 -21.14
N ALA A 461 20.62 -37.20 -21.18
CA ALA A 461 21.11 -37.88 -22.37
C ALA A 461 20.74 -39.39 -22.37
N THR A 462 20.88 -40.04 -23.52
CA THR A 462 20.67 -41.49 -23.69
C THR A 462 21.82 -42.14 -24.46
N ILE A 463 22.08 -43.42 -24.19
CA ILE A 463 22.95 -44.26 -25.03
C ILE A 463 22.19 -45.51 -25.44
N SER A 464 22.18 -45.84 -26.74
CA SER A 464 21.54 -47.04 -27.27
C SER A 464 22.37 -47.74 -28.35
N GLY A 465 21.97 -48.97 -28.63
CA GLY A 465 22.45 -49.77 -29.75
C GLY A 465 21.77 -51.14 -29.77
N PHE A 466 22.42 -52.10 -30.41
CA PHE A 466 21.90 -53.46 -30.58
C PHE A 466 22.94 -54.52 -30.22
N VAL A 467 22.47 -55.68 -29.75
CA VAL A 467 23.24 -56.93 -29.71
C VAL A 467 22.64 -57.90 -30.73
N PHE A 468 23.47 -58.45 -31.60
CA PHE A 468 23.04 -59.35 -32.67
C PHE A 468 24.09 -60.40 -33.00
N GLN A 469 23.63 -61.54 -33.51
CA GLN A 469 24.48 -62.53 -34.14
C GLN A 469 24.84 -62.03 -35.55
N ASP A 470 26.12 -61.74 -35.80
CA ASP A 470 26.64 -61.38 -37.13
C ASP A 470 26.57 -62.63 -38.04
N GLY A 471 25.58 -62.62 -38.93
CA GLY A 471 25.20 -63.65 -39.89
C GLY A 471 25.16 -65.11 -39.40
N GLU A 472 25.27 -66.04 -40.35
CA GLU A 472 25.13 -67.49 -40.12
C GLU A 472 26.27 -68.12 -39.28
N PRO A 473 26.02 -69.25 -38.57
CA PRO A 473 27.04 -69.96 -37.80
C PRO A 473 28.29 -70.36 -38.61
N ILE A 474 29.46 -70.06 -38.06
CA ILE A 474 30.76 -70.38 -38.66
C ILE A 474 31.11 -71.85 -38.34
N LEU A 475 31.54 -72.62 -39.35
CA LEU A 475 31.97 -74.01 -39.16
C LEU A 475 33.50 -74.09 -39.09
N THR A 476 34.05 -74.50 -37.93
CA THR A 476 35.50 -74.69 -37.74
C THR A 476 35.85 -76.12 -37.31
N PRO A 477 37.06 -76.64 -37.61
CA PRO A 477 37.42 -78.03 -37.26
C PRO A 477 37.52 -78.33 -35.76
N ASP A 478 37.61 -77.31 -34.92
CA ASP A 478 37.84 -77.38 -33.48
C ASP A 478 36.76 -76.69 -32.65
N GLY A 479 35.79 -76.02 -33.28
CA GLY A 479 34.69 -75.31 -32.62
C GLY A 479 35.08 -73.95 -32.02
N ASN A 480 36.30 -73.46 -32.27
CA ASN A 480 36.75 -72.13 -31.83
C ASN A 480 36.56 -71.09 -32.94
N PRO A 481 36.36 -69.80 -32.60
CA PRO A 481 36.26 -68.73 -33.59
C PRO A 481 37.56 -68.56 -34.39
N PRO A 482 37.48 -68.20 -35.69
CA PRO A 482 38.64 -67.75 -36.45
C PRO A 482 39.31 -66.53 -35.79
N ASN A 483 40.64 -66.44 -35.88
CA ASN A 483 41.38 -65.25 -35.49
C ASN A 483 42.40 -64.93 -36.61
N PRO A 484 42.35 -63.74 -37.25
CA PRO A 484 41.38 -62.65 -37.02
C PRO A 484 39.95 -63.00 -37.52
N LEU A 485 38.96 -62.22 -37.08
CA LEU A 485 37.58 -62.24 -37.58
C LEU A 485 37.39 -61.29 -38.78
N LEU A 486 38.28 -60.30 -38.93
CA LEU A 486 38.30 -59.30 -39.98
C LEU A 486 38.26 -59.93 -41.38
N GLY A 487 37.17 -59.68 -42.11
CA GLY A 487 36.94 -60.23 -43.45
C GLY A 487 36.26 -61.61 -43.46
N VAL A 488 35.96 -62.18 -42.30
CA VAL A 488 34.98 -63.27 -42.10
C VAL A 488 33.65 -62.68 -41.63
N ARG A 489 33.72 -61.69 -40.75
CA ARG A 489 32.64 -60.97 -40.08
C ARG A 489 32.93 -59.48 -40.16
N ASP A 490 31.89 -58.64 -40.27
CA ASP A 490 32.06 -57.20 -40.49
C ASP A 490 31.67 -56.34 -39.29
N GLY A 491 30.82 -56.85 -38.39
CA GLY A 491 30.37 -56.14 -37.19
C GLY A 491 29.28 -55.10 -37.45
N ILE A 492 28.71 -55.05 -38.67
CA ILE A 492 27.77 -54.01 -39.10
C ILE A 492 26.37 -54.62 -39.20
N ARG A 493 25.48 -54.20 -38.29
CA ARG A 493 24.11 -54.70 -38.23
C ARG A 493 23.35 -54.50 -39.55
N ASP A 494 23.02 -55.59 -40.23
CA ASP A 494 22.27 -55.61 -41.48
C ASP A 494 21.08 -56.60 -41.47
N SER A 495 20.50 -56.87 -42.65
CA SER A 495 19.34 -57.76 -42.81
C SER A 495 19.63 -59.27 -42.71
N SER A 496 20.90 -59.66 -42.63
CA SER A 496 21.35 -61.06 -42.49
C SER A 496 21.61 -61.47 -41.03
N ASP A 497 21.54 -60.51 -40.12
CA ASP A 497 21.81 -60.71 -38.70
C ASP A 497 20.58 -61.08 -37.89
N LEU A 498 20.80 -61.79 -36.78
CA LEU A 498 19.73 -62.22 -35.87
C LEU A 498 19.82 -61.47 -34.54
N PRO A 499 18.74 -60.81 -34.07
CA PRO A 499 18.76 -60.10 -32.80
C PRO A 499 18.94 -61.05 -31.60
N ILE A 500 19.71 -60.63 -30.59
CA ILE A 500 19.91 -61.40 -29.36
C ILE A 500 19.25 -60.68 -28.19
N GLN A 501 18.18 -61.28 -27.67
CA GLN A 501 17.40 -60.78 -26.53
C GLN A 501 17.95 -61.23 -25.18
N ASN A 502 17.65 -60.47 -24.12
CA ASN A 502 18.05 -60.73 -22.72
C ASN A 502 19.57 -60.70 -22.46
N VAL A 503 20.37 -60.06 -23.32
CA VAL A 503 21.80 -59.80 -23.07
C VAL A 503 21.92 -58.66 -22.08
N VAL A 504 22.74 -58.82 -21.04
CA VAL A 504 22.91 -57.84 -19.96
C VAL A 504 24.07 -56.90 -20.28
N LEU A 505 23.81 -55.59 -20.32
CA LEU A 505 24.80 -54.56 -20.57
C LEU A 505 24.93 -53.65 -19.34
N GLU A 506 26.15 -53.28 -18.99
CA GLU A 506 26.48 -52.45 -17.82
C GLU A 506 27.17 -51.15 -18.23
N LEU A 507 26.61 -50.00 -17.83
CA LEU A 507 27.25 -48.71 -18.04
C LEU A 507 28.31 -48.45 -16.96
N ARG A 508 29.52 -48.12 -17.41
CA ARG A 508 30.67 -47.80 -16.57
C ARG A 508 31.11 -46.35 -16.75
N THR A 509 31.72 -45.82 -15.70
CA THR A 509 32.43 -44.53 -15.76
C THR A 509 33.59 -44.60 -16.75
N ARG A 510 34.12 -43.44 -17.16
CA ARG A 510 35.42 -43.31 -17.86
C ARG A 510 36.62 -44.01 -17.18
N THR A 511 36.50 -44.44 -15.92
CA THR A 511 37.53 -45.20 -15.18
C THR A 511 37.20 -46.70 -15.07
N GLY A 512 36.21 -47.19 -15.81
CA GLY A 512 35.73 -48.59 -15.77
C GLY A 512 34.92 -48.95 -14.53
N GLN A 513 34.87 -48.08 -13.51
CA GLN A 513 34.07 -48.30 -12.30
C GLN A 513 32.57 -48.32 -12.60
N ARG A 514 31.81 -49.15 -11.87
CA ARG A 514 30.35 -49.25 -11.94
C ARG A 514 29.69 -47.95 -11.51
N ILE A 515 28.66 -47.53 -12.24
CA ILE A 515 27.89 -46.33 -11.93
C ILE A 515 26.67 -46.70 -11.07
N PRO A 516 26.49 -46.11 -9.87
CA PRO A 516 25.27 -46.27 -9.09
C PRO A 516 24.04 -45.73 -9.81
N SER A 517 22.89 -46.40 -9.72
CA SER A 517 21.66 -45.98 -10.41
C SER A 517 21.15 -44.59 -9.99
N ARG A 518 21.44 -44.15 -8.76
CA ARG A 518 21.19 -42.78 -8.27
C ARG A 518 21.93 -41.66 -9.03
N ASN A 519 22.84 -41.99 -9.94
CA ASN A 519 23.50 -41.01 -10.80
C ASN A 519 22.70 -40.73 -12.09
N ALA A 520 21.69 -41.56 -12.39
CA ALA A 520 20.69 -41.31 -13.42
C ALA A 520 19.43 -40.67 -12.83
N LEU A 521 18.48 -40.28 -13.68
CA LEU A 521 17.18 -39.77 -13.22
C LEU A 521 16.43 -40.81 -12.35
N PRO A 522 15.71 -40.38 -11.30
CA PRO A 522 14.99 -41.29 -10.41
C PRO A 522 13.97 -42.17 -11.14
N GLY A 523 13.94 -43.46 -10.78
CA GLY A 523 12.91 -44.41 -11.22
C GLY A 523 13.15 -45.10 -12.57
N ILE A 524 14.29 -44.88 -13.23
CA ILE A 524 14.60 -45.53 -14.52
C ILE A 524 15.19 -46.95 -14.35
N TYR A 525 16.05 -47.16 -13.36
CA TYR A 525 16.77 -48.42 -13.16
C TYR A 525 16.33 -49.09 -11.85
N GLU A 526 15.98 -50.38 -11.92
CA GLU A 526 15.60 -51.18 -10.73
C GLU A 526 16.81 -51.70 -9.93
N SER A 527 17.99 -51.75 -10.55
CA SER A 527 19.24 -52.23 -9.97
C SER A 527 20.03 -51.14 -9.23
N ASP A 528 20.95 -51.55 -8.35
CA ASP A 528 21.88 -50.63 -7.66
C ASP A 528 22.86 -49.92 -8.62
N THR A 529 23.09 -50.49 -9.81
CA THR A 529 23.93 -49.95 -10.88
C THR A 529 23.15 -49.77 -12.19
N LEU A 530 23.72 -49.01 -13.12
CA LEU A 530 23.16 -48.81 -14.46
C LEU A 530 23.32 -50.08 -15.31
N LEU A 531 22.30 -50.94 -15.27
CA LEU A 531 22.18 -52.18 -16.05
C LEU A 531 20.94 -52.12 -16.93
N VAL A 532 21.05 -52.67 -18.14
CA VAL A 532 19.91 -52.88 -19.06
C VAL A 532 19.98 -54.27 -19.68
N THR A 533 18.85 -54.75 -20.19
CA THR A 533 18.77 -55.99 -20.97
C THR A 533 18.20 -55.72 -22.35
N THR A 534 18.73 -56.39 -23.37
CA THR A 534 18.20 -56.28 -24.73
C THR A 534 16.76 -56.82 -24.86
N ASP A 535 15.96 -56.14 -25.68
CA ASP A 535 14.60 -56.54 -26.04
C ASP A 535 14.56 -57.67 -27.10
N GLU A 536 13.37 -58.04 -27.58
CA GLU A 536 13.18 -59.06 -28.63
C GLU A 536 13.85 -58.72 -29.99
N ASN A 537 14.18 -57.44 -30.21
CA ASN A 537 14.87 -56.92 -31.40
C ASN A 537 16.38 -56.75 -31.19
N GLY A 538 16.90 -57.20 -30.05
CA GLY A 538 18.28 -57.03 -29.62
C GLY A 538 18.60 -55.59 -29.20
N TYR A 539 17.62 -54.70 -29.12
CA TYR A 539 17.81 -53.29 -28.80
C TYR A 539 18.01 -53.09 -27.30
N TYR A 540 18.94 -52.21 -26.92
CA TYR A 540 19.11 -51.74 -25.55
C TYR A 540 19.21 -50.22 -25.50
N GLU A 541 18.85 -49.64 -24.36
CA GLU A 541 18.93 -48.20 -24.15
C GLU A 541 19.13 -47.83 -22.68
N PHE A 542 20.23 -47.14 -22.40
CA PHE A 542 20.44 -46.41 -21.15
C PHE A 542 19.78 -45.03 -21.26
N ARG A 543 18.76 -44.78 -20.45
CA ARG A 543 18.04 -43.50 -20.38
C ARG A 543 18.40 -42.68 -19.15
N GLY A 544 18.09 -41.38 -19.20
CA GLY A 544 18.18 -40.49 -18.04
C GLY A 544 19.60 -40.34 -17.51
N LEU A 545 20.59 -40.22 -18.40
CA LEU A 545 22.00 -40.11 -18.03
C LEU A 545 22.39 -38.63 -17.93
N ARG A 546 23.28 -38.31 -16.99
CA ARG A 546 23.95 -36.99 -16.96
C ARG A 546 24.94 -36.87 -18.14
N PRO A 547 25.27 -35.65 -18.58
CA PRO A 547 26.42 -35.42 -19.46
C PRO A 547 27.70 -36.07 -18.91
N GLY A 548 28.62 -36.46 -19.80
CA GLY A 548 29.86 -37.09 -19.38
C GLY A 548 30.44 -38.10 -20.37
N ALA A 549 31.44 -38.85 -19.93
CA ALA A 549 32.09 -39.90 -20.71
C ALA A 549 31.88 -41.27 -20.07
N TYR A 550 31.35 -42.20 -20.86
CA TYR A 550 30.89 -43.51 -20.45
C TYR A 550 31.56 -44.64 -21.23
N HIS A 551 31.47 -45.84 -20.69
CA HIS A 551 31.78 -47.09 -21.39
C HIS A 551 30.61 -48.05 -21.22
N ILE A 552 30.35 -48.91 -22.19
CA ILE A 552 29.39 -50.02 -22.06
C ILE A 552 30.19 -51.31 -22.07
N TYR A 553 30.03 -52.12 -21.04
CA TYR A 553 30.57 -53.48 -21.00
C TYR A 553 29.38 -54.44 -21.14
N GLN A 554 29.47 -55.36 -22.08
CA GLN A 554 28.48 -56.41 -22.22
C GLN A 554 28.85 -57.60 -21.32
N VAL A 555 27.83 -58.37 -20.91
CA VAL A 555 28.00 -59.69 -20.31
C VAL A 555 27.78 -60.74 -21.40
N GLN A 556 28.87 -61.19 -22.02
CA GLN A 556 28.95 -62.28 -23.01
C GLN A 556 27.76 -63.27 -22.93
N PRO A 557 26.86 -63.27 -23.94
CA PRO A 557 25.70 -64.16 -23.94
C PRO A 557 26.11 -65.64 -24.06
N THR A 558 25.40 -66.51 -23.33
CA THR A 558 25.70 -67.96 -23.32
C THR A 558 25.40 -68.61 -24.66
N GLY A 559 26.38 -69.29 -25.25
CA GLY A 559 26.24 -70.00 -26.52
C GLY A 559 26.80 -69.24 -27.74
N TYR A 560 27.30 -68.04 -27.50
CA TYR A 560 27.97 -67.19 -28.49
C TYR A 560 29.45 -67.00 -28.10
N PHE A 561 30.23 -66.50 -29.06
CA PHE A 561 31.53 -65.92 -28.85
C PHE A 561 31.49 -64.46 -29.31
N ASP A 562 32.16 -63.60 -28.56
CA ASP A 562 32.57 -62.24 -28.93
C ASP A 562 33.00 -62.13 -30.42
N GLY A 563 32.45 -61.12 -31.10
CA GLY A 563 32.54 -60.90 -32.54
C GLY A 563 33.38 -59.66 -32.90
N ARG A 564 32.78 -58.73 -33.66
CA ARG A 564 33.38 -57.41 -33.94
C ARG A 564 32.39 -56.29 -33.64
N ASP A 565 32.50 -55.72 -32.46
CA ASP A 565 31.74 -54.57 -32.00
C ASP A 565 31.99 -53.32 -32.87
N THR A 566 30.93 -52.51 -33.02
CA THR A 566 30.93 -51.25 -33.74
C THR A 566 30.57 -50.10 -32.80
N ALA A 567 31.50 -49.16 -32.63
CA ALA A 567 31.25 -47.94 -31.88
C ALA A 567 30.21 -47.04 -32.58
N GLY A 568 29.37 -46.38 -31.79
CA GLY A 568 28.21 -45.65 -32.28
C GLY A 568 28.47 -44.20 -32.72
N SER A 569 27.41 -43.40 -32.73
CA SER A 569 27.41 -42.01 -33.22
C SER A 569 28.21 -41.01 -32.37
N SER A 570 28.74 -41.42 -31.21
CA SER A 570 29.47 -40.54 -30.30
C SER A 570 30.91 -40.31 -30.74
N PHE A 571 31.31 -39.05 -30.88
CA PHE A 571 32.64 -38.66 -31.35
C PHE A 571 33.75 -39.13 -30.40
N GLY A 572 34.72 -39.88 -30.94
CA GLY A 572 35.86 -40.41 -30.18
C GLY A 572 35.59 -41.72 -29.45
N SER A 573 34.38 -42.28 -29.55
CA SER A 573 34.09 -43.62 -29.05
C SER A 573 34.76 -44.71 -29.91
N PHE A 574 35.07 -45.86 -29.30
CA PHE A 574 35.70 -46.99 -29.99
C PHE A 574 35.38 -48.33 -29.32
N ALA A 575 35.31 -49.40 -30.11
CA ALA A 575 35.14 -50.79 -29.67
C ALA A 575 36.49 -51.47 -29.34
N ILE A 576 36.49 -52.58 -28.58
CA ILE A 576 37.71 -53.33 -28.23
C ILE A 576 37.74 -54.72 -28.91
N ASN A 577 37.77 -54.73 -30.24
CA ASN A 577 37.80 -55.99 -30.99
C ASN A 577 39.12 -56.74 -30.82
N THR A 578 39.07 -58.07 -30.75
CA THR A 578 40.24 -58.94 -30.54
C THR A 578 41.28 -58.89 -31.66
N ASP A 579 40.92 -58.36 -32.84
CA ASP A 579 41.75 -58.30 -34.04
C ASP A 579 42.01 -56.89 -34.60
N ASP A 580 41.49 -55.86 -33.93
CA ASP A 580 41.82 -54.48 -34.25
C ASP A 580 43.24 -54.12 -33.78
N VAL A 581 43.81 -53.06 -34.38
CA VAL A 581 45.11 -52.49 -33.96
C VAL A 581 44.84 -51.12 -33.35
N PRO A 582 44.73 -50.99 -32.01
CA PRO A 582 44.37 -49.73 -31.39
C PRO A 582 45.52 -48.71 -31.52
N ASP A 583 45.16 -47.43 -31.62
CA ASP A 583 46.14 -46.35 -31.58
C ASP A 583 46.73 -46.16 -30.16
N GLN A 584 47.78 -45.35 -30.04
CA GLN A 584 48.48 -45.17 -28.76
C GLN A 584 47.58 -44.58 -27.65
N SER A 585 46.58 -43.77 -27.99
CA SER A 585 45.63 -43.22 -27.01
C SER A 585 44.63 -44.28 -26.52
N GLN A 586 44.16 -45.14 -27.43
CA GLN A 586 43.31 -46.29 -27.12
C GLN A 586 44.07 -47.32 -26.27
N LEU A 587 45.32 -47.68 -26.66
CA LEU A 587 46.17 -48.58 -25.88
C LEU A 587 46.40 -48.08 -24.46
N ASN A 588 46.72 -46.79 -24.27
CA ASN A 588 46.90 -46.20 -22.95
C ASN A 588 45.63 -46.27 -22.08
N MET A 589 44.44 -46.14 -22.69
CA MET A 589 43.16 -46.27 -21.99
C MET A 589 42.89 -47.73 -21.60
N ILE A 590 43.08 -48.68 -22.53
CA ILE A 590 42.88 -50.10 -22.29
C ILE A 590 43.83 -50.60 -21.20
N GLU A 591 45.11 -50.20 -21.22
CA GLU A 591 46.09 -50.54 -20.18
C GLU A 591 45.66 -49.98 -18.82
N LEU A 592 45.21 -48.73 -18.74
CA LEU A 592 44.73 -48.10 -17.51
C LEU A 592 43.51 -48.82 -16.91
N LEU A 593 42.54 -49.19 -17.75
CA LEU A 593 41.34 -49.91 -17.33
C LEU A 593 41.66 -51.37 -16.90
N SER A 594 42.65 -51.98 -17.54
CA SER A 594 43.05 -53.38 -17.31
C SER A 594 43.83 -53.64 -16.01
N VAL A 595 44.18 -52.59 -15.25
CA VAL A 595 44.93 -52.70 -13.98
C VAL A 595 44.18 -53.54 -12.93
N GLU A 596 42.85 -53.44 -12.88
CA GLU A 596 42.02 -54.22 -11.98
C GLU A 596 40.99 -55.06 -12.75
N SER A 597 40.74 -56.30 -12.31
CA SER A 597 39.76 -57.19 -12.95
C SER A 597 38.31 -56.69 -12.87
N ALA A 598 38.01 -55.70 -12.02
CA ALA A 598 36.69 -55.09 -11.90
C ALA A 598 36.44 -53.98 -12.93
N THR A 599 37.50 -53.38 -13.47
CA THR A 599 37.50 -52.30 -14.46
C THR A 599 38.03 -52.74 -15.83
N ASN A 600 38.61 -53.94 -15.93
CA ASN A 600 39.09 -54.49 -17.19
C ASN A 600 37.91 -54.71 -18.16
N PRO A 601 37.94 -54.12 -19.37
CA PRO A 601 36.85 -54.22 -20.33
C PRO A 601 36.83 -55.54 -21.10
N GLY A 602 37.88 -56.36 -21.03
CA GLY A 602 38.04 -57.54 -21.88
C GLY A 602 38.14 -57.14 -23.36
N SER A 603 37.38 -57.83 -24.20
CA SER A 603 37.14 -57.49 -25.61
C SER A 603 35.67 -57.17 -25.93
N ASP A 604 34.78 -57.27 -24.93
CA ASP A 604 33.32 -57.18 -25.07
C ASP A 604 32.82 -55.81 -24.54
N ALA A 605 33.29 -54.73 -25.18
CA ALA A 605 33.13 -53.36 -24.67
C ALA A 605 33.27 -52.25 -25.72
N ILE A 606 32.46 -51.19 -25.55
CA ILE A 606 32.57 -49.91 -26.27
C ILE A 606 32.98 -48.82 -25.28
N LEU A 607 34.08 -48.13 -25.57
CA LEU A 607 34.71 -47.12 -24.73
C LEU A 607 34.49 -45.69 -25.25
N MET A 608 34.71 -44.72 -24.35
CA MET A 608 34.71 -43.27 -24.61
C MET A 608 33.46 -42.72 -25.31
N ILE A 609 32.29 -43.20 -24.92
CA ILE A 609 31.00 -42.65 -25.36
C ILE A 609 30.78 -41.33 -24.63
N HIS A 610 30.96 -40.22 -25.33
CA HIS A 610 30.69 -38.86 -24.85
C HIS A 610 29.22 -38.49 -25.03
N LEU A 611 28.62 -37.98 -23.96
CA LEU A 611 27.28 -37.38 -23.93
C LEU A 611 27.39 -35.90 -23.54
N MET A 612 26.74 -35.06 -24.35
CA MET A 612 26.39 -33.68 -24.01
C MET A 612 24.98 -33.66 -23.37
N PRO A 613 24.53 -32.56 -22.74
CA PRO A 613 23.14 -32.42 -22.32
C PRO A 613 22.16 -32.73 -23.46
N GLY A 614 21.06 -33.43 -23.15
CA GLY A 614 20.00 -33.78 -24.12
C GLY A 614 20.43 -34.69 -25.29
N ASN A 615 21.67 -35.18 -25.33
CA ASN A 615 22.21 -35.93 -26.46
C ASN A 615 21.72 -37.39 -26.53
N HIS A 616 21.63 -37.92 -27.75
CA HIS A 616 21.39 -39.34 -28.00
C HIS A 616 22.59 -39.99 -28.72
N ALA A 617 23.39 -40.77 -28.00
CA ALA A 617 24.41 -41.62 -28.61
C ALA A 617 23.76 -42.93 -29.08
N GLN A 618 23.79 -43.22 -30.38
CA GLN A 618 23.06 -44.31 -31.02
C GLN A 618 24.04 -45.28 -31.70
N ASP A 619 23.54 -46.44 -32.13
CA ASP A 619 24.29 -47.46 -32.88
C ASP A 619 25.57 -47.99 -32.21
N ASN A 620 25.61 -47.99 -30.87
CA ASN A 620 26.69 -48.60 -30.09
C ASN A 620 26.47 -50.11 -30.06
N ASN A 621 27.02 -50.82 -31.03
CA ASN A 621 26.54 -52.12 -31.44
C ASN A 621 27.51 -53.23 -31.04
N PHE A 622 26.99 -54.25 -30.35
CA PHE A 622 27.73 -55.44 -29.97
C PHE A 622 27.43 -56.59 -30.94
N SER A 623 28.49 -57.25 -31.38
CA SER A 623 28.43 -58.30 -32.42
C SER A 623 28.83 -59.64 -31.82
N GLU A 624 27.97 -60.64 -31.99
CA GLU A 624 28.18 -62.00 -31.53
C GLU A 624 28.30 -62.97 -32.69
N ILE A 625 29.04 -64.06 -32.49
CA ILE A 625 29.13 -65.13 -33.48
C ILE A 625 28.86 -66.50 -32.87
N VAL A 626 28.19 -67.35 -33.65
CA VAL A 626 28.01 -68.77 -33.32
C VAL A 626 29.05 -69.58 -34.09
N VAL A 627 29.76 -70.47 -33.40
CA VAL A 627 30.75 -71.37 -34.01
C VAL A 627 30.41 -72.82 -33.69
N LEU A 628 30.46 -73.69 -34.70
CA LEU A 628 30.13 -75.11 -34.58
C LEU A 628 31.29 -75.99 -35.09
N GLU A 629 31.62 -77.06 -34.36
CA GLU A 629 32.61 -78.06 -34.82
C GLU A 629 32.11 -78.69 -36.14
N THR A 630 32.93 -78.67 -37.19
CA THR A 630 32.60 -79.32 -38.46
C THR A 630 32.29 -80.81 -38.21
N PRO A 631 31.16 -81.35 -38.71
CA PRO A 631 30.81 -82.75 -38.49
C PRO A 631 31.93 -83.66 -38.97
N ARG A 632 32.58 -84.37 -38.05
CA ARG A 632 33.68 -85.30 -38.38
C ARG A 632 33.21 -86.27 -39.45
N GLU A 633 33.89 -86.27 -40.60
CA GLU A 633 33.58 -87.21 -41.68
C GLU A 633 33.57 -88.63 -41.13
N LYS A 634 32.42 -89.30 -41.26
CA LYS A 634 32.28 -90.70 -40.89
C LYS A 634 33.26 -91.48 -41.77
N PRO A 635 34.24 -92.20 -41.20
CA PRO A 635 35.35 -92.74 -41.98
C PRO A 635 34.81 -93.61 -43.13
N PRO A 636 35.37 -93.46 -44.35
CA PRO A 636 34.81 -94.10 -45.54
C PRO A 636 34.76 -95.62 -45.34
N ILE A 637 33.61 -96.21 -45.64
CA ILE A 637 33.44 -97.66 -45.64
C ILE A 637 34.39 -98.20 -46.72
N THR A 638 35.48 -98.83 -46.31
CA THR A 638 36.48 -99.41 -47.21
C THR A 638 35.78 -100.44 -48.13
N PRO A 639 35.94 -100.34 -49.46
CA PRO A 639 35.36 -101.33 -50.38
C PRO A 639 35.91 -102.72 -50.07
N VAL A 640 35.03 -103.73 -50.04
CA VAL A 640 35.45 -105.13 -49.96
C VAL A 640 36.22 -105.47 -51.24
N PRO A 641 37.46 -105.99 -51.15
CA PRO A 641 38.27 -106.26 -52.33
C PRO A 641 37.69 -107.41 -53.19
N PRO A 642 37.99 -107.46 -54.50
CA PRO A 642 37.50 -108.51 -55.38
C PRO A 642 38.06 -109.88 -55.01
N ILE A 643 37.25 -110.93 -55.15
CA ILE A 643 37.67 -112.33 -54.91
C ILE A 643 38.57 -112.78 -56.06
N GLU A 644 39.87 -112.97 -55.79
CA GLU A 644 40.78 -113.66 -56.72
C GLU A 644 40.55 -115.19 -56.68
N PHE A 645 40.46 -115.81 -57.86
CA PHE A 645 40.35 -117.27 -57.98
C PHE A 645 41.74 -117.93 -57.82
N PRO A 646 41.90 -118.91 -56.90
CA PRO A 646 43.18 -119.59 -56.71
C PRO A 646 43.51 -120.55 -57.88
N LYS A 647 44.79 -120.59 -58.26
CA LYS A 647 45.34 -121.63 -59.16
C LYS A 647 45.33 -123.01 -58.49
N PRO A 648 45.17 -124.11 -59.24
CA PRO A 648 44.99 -125.43 -58.67
C PRO A 648 46.28 -125.97 -58.03
N ILE A 649 46.14 -126.52 -56.82
CA ILE A 649 47.16 -127.32 -56.13
C ILE A 649 46.67 -128.78 -56.10
N VAL A 650 47.61 -129.71 -56.31
CA VAL A 650 47.35 -131.16 -56.44
C VAL A 650 46.97 -131.77 -55.08
N GLU A 651 45.90 -132.57 -55.04
CA GLU A 651 45.48 -133.36 -53.87
C GLU A 651 46.43 -134.53 -53.55
N PRO A 652 46.53 -134.86 -52.25
CA PRO A 652 46.41 -136.24 -51.77
C PRO A 652 45.22 -136.42 -50.78
N PRO A 653 44.82 -137.66 -50.43
CA PRO A 653 43.41 -138.12 -50.54
C PRO A 653 42.52 -138.00 -49.26
N PRO A 654 41.20 -138.29 -49.34
CA PRO A 654 40.16 -137.64 -48.52
C PRO A 654 39.48 -138.52 -47.44
N ALA A 655 38.62 -137.89 -46.62
CA ALA A 655 37.47 -138.55 -45.96
C ALA A 655 36.31 -137.59 -45.59
N THR A 656 35.11 -137.81 -46.18
CA THR A 656 33.72 -137.71 -45.63
C THR A 656 33.31 -136.56 -44.67
N GLY A 657 32.14 -135.88 -44.81
CA GLY A 657 31.06 -135.93 -45.82
C GLY A 657 29.73 -135.26 -45.37
N PHE A 658 28.77 -135.08 -46.31
CA PHE A 658 27.30 -134.79 -46.18
C PHE A 658 26.84 -133.41 -45.58
N VAL A 659 26.04 -132.50 -46.22
CA VAL A 659 24.68 -132.51 -46.89
C VAL A 659 23.53 -132.23 -45.87
N THR A 660 22.49 -131.37 -46.02
CA THR A 660 21.73 -130.66 -47.12
C THR A 660 21.22 -129.26 -46.62
N LEU A 661 21.09 -128.15 -47.40
CA LEU A 661 19.96 -127.62 -48.25
C LEU A 661 18.71 -126.98 -47.51
N PRO A 662 17.76 -126.20 -48.13
CA PRO A 662 17.71 -124.71 -47.97
C PRO A 662 16.24 -124.12 -47.95
N PHE A 663 15.96 -123.01 -48.68
CA PHE A 663 14.63 -122.41 -49.05
C PHE A 663 13.90 -121.60 -47.94
N GLU A 664 12.92 -120.67 -48.13
CA GLU A 664 12.27 -119.88 -49.22
C GLU A 664 11.44 -118.72 -48.55
N ARG A 665 10.89 -117.63 -49.17
CA ARG A 665 11.15 -116.80 -50.38
C ARG A 665 10.16 -115.59 -50.41
N PHE A 666 10.53 -114.43 -50.99
CA PHE A 666 9.66 -113.47 -51.78
C PHE A 666 8.47 -112.74 -51.05
N LEU A 667 7.80 -111.68 -51.53
CA LEU A 667 8.01 -110.60 -52.55
C LEU A 667 6.78 -109.61 -52.52
N VAL A 668 6.95 -108.34 -52.96
CA VAL A 668 5.92 -107.33 -53.42
C VAL A 668 4.74 -106.93 -52.49
N ILE A 669 4.01 -105.81 -52.69
CA ILE A 669 4.11 -104.66 -53.65
C ILE A 669 4.35 -103.39 -52.83
#